data_AF-A0A261Y1T7-F1
#
_entry.id   AF-A0A261Y1T7-F1
#
_cell.length_a   1.000
_cell.length_b   1.000
_cell.length_c   1.000
_cell.angle_alpha   90.00
_cell.angle_beta   90.00
_cell.angle_gamma   90.00
#
_symmetry.space_group_name_H-M   'P 1'
#
loop_
_entity.id
_entity.type
_entity.pdbx_description
1 polymer ?
#
loop_
_entity_poly.entity_id
_entity_poly.type
_entity_poly.pdbx_seq_one_letter_code
_entity_poly.pdbx_strand_id
1 'polypeptide(L)'
;MSDKGKKTLPLHTQRKHPRHGLHINIISDPFQHRIPSHLQKFWQESQIRRRLQSAEIQLRKTYKRATPRQRIVLYVCLFLLVIYWVHLVASVWRSPGRHRPPPMHDLGLPEVDLLDDIYPMDGKGETTAILLNWSRLENMKLIVKQLCRYDMFKNVMIWNNNQEVVLTEEMFATSACPRSKLLIYNSPGNMHFIARYMACAAASTPYCYFQDDDWIVPALRSMYANFLRFPQFIHTDTNADVYSLTNWKWCFFNDNVNLHACFSWVGTGAFVSRENVVRFLKLASLTGMDPTEFAFGDMYFTTYMNQVPYQLENTLHELPQENAFSAGNGRIRNKIYMHKALQRLFANLEQDNGIFQTEELSPTLYQRDVRSPCHNDRCLFLANKHSFPDVRLFHYQPHVNISESEDHHDNQFDSQSFTQHPYSRAVDGDDGSAWISLADIQSDDYIGLDLLRAMPVPVTYRLLLAHDRTYFDDLEVQISFDGQDWVSLEAELLCRERYDTATSKRYQECGFQILEIGYRFIRLLSHSPLDYGYAVHDFGFHAKIKHGSGIVNNDQEDGAEEYERARYIHVKFHLDEVEVYFPYEKIYPEQYRYMSDLKRALDAKGHCMLEMPSGTGKTVSLLSLIIAYQQHHNDQRKLIYCSRTVPEIEKALAELKRLMAYRKAHGLEEEYLGIGLTSRKNLCLHPTVSKEKKGKTVDAKCRNLTASWMREKTKEAREAGQVNSSAQTCDFYENLETAQNPVLTSGIYTLDDLRQFGKEMTLCPYYMCRRLIHFANTVIYSYHYLLDPKVAELVSRELSKDCIVVFDEAHNIDNVCIESLSIDLTRPVLDASARSVQHLADRIEEVKKTDAEKLKNEYSKLVAGLRDMQQQRDEDTFMANPVLPDDLLQEAVPGNIRRAEHFVAFLRRFVEYLKVSMRKPQLHAWYIETNNLQTRLRVMHVVAETPVSFLQHLKDVTFIEKKPLRFCAERLTSLVRTLELTDLDEYSALQRVAAFATLVATYDKGFLLILEPFESDVATVPNPIFHFTCLDASLAIKPIFERFSTVVITSGTLSPLDIYPKILDFAPKISQSYTMTLTRNCFLPLVITRGSDQVAISSRFEVRTDLAVVRNFGNILVEFAKVVPDGIVGFFPSYLYMEQIVSMWNDMGMLTEAWKHKLIFVETPDAAETSLALENYRKACDNGRGAILLSVARGKVSEGIDFDHNYGRAVIMFGIPYQYTESRILKARLEYL
;
A
#
# COMPACT_ATOMS: atom_id res chain seq x y z
N MET A 1 9.54 -22.44 66.67
CA MET A 1 8.84 -21.31 67.32
C MET A 1 8.42 -20.37 66.21
N SER A 2 7.16 -20.15 65.84
CA SER A 2 5.84 -20.71 66.18
C SER A 2 4.87 -19.98 65.23
N ASP A 3 3.86 -20.55 64.58
CA ASP A 3 3.43 -21.94 64.51
C ASP A 3 2.48 -22.10 63.29
N LYS A 4 2.72 -23.17 62.50
CA LYS A 4 1.78 -24.11 61.81
C LYS A 4 0.60 -23.52 61.00
N GLY A 5 0.30 -23.93 59.77
CA GLY A 5 0.54 -25.15 58.96
C GLY A 5 -0.72 -25.33 58.08
N LYS A 6 -0.68 -25.67 56.79
CA LYS A 6 -0.46 -26.98 56.14
C LYS A 6 -0.75 -26.75 54.63
N LYS A 7 0.15 -27.14 53.69
CA LYS A 7 0.10 -28.35 52.82
C LYS A 7 -1.16 -28.45 51.93
N THR A 8 -1.20 -28.80 50.63
CA THR A 8 -0.26 -29.25 49.57
C THR A 8 -1.11 -29.38 48.27
N LEU A 9 -0.44 -29.38 47.10
CA LEU A 9 -0.88 -29.68 45.70
C LEU A 9 -1.83 -30.91 45.49
N PRO A 10 -2.12 -31.36 44.24
CA PRO A 10 -2.80 -30.78 43.05
C PRO A 10 -3.93 -31.75 42.55
N LEU A 11 -4.61 -31.54 41.41
CA LEU A 11 -5.12 -32.62 40.52
C LEU A 11 -5.86 -32.17 39.25
N HIS A 12 -5.77 -33.05 38.25
CA HIS A 12 -6.27 -33.03 36.89
C HIS A 12 -7.59 -33.84 36.77
N THR A 13 -8.26 -33.70 35.61
CA THR A 13 -9.17 -34.67 34.93
C THR A 13 -10.65 -34.89 35.37
N GLN A 14 -11.54 -34.53 34.43
CA GLN A 14 -12.65 -35.28 33.81
C GLN A 14 -13.95 -35.71 34.56
N ARG A 15 -15.08 -35.35 33.90
CA ARG A 15 -16.31 -36.11 33.51
C ARG A 15 -17.70 -35.76 34.11
N LYS A 16 -18.60 -35.42 33.16
CA LYS A 16 -20.03 -35.79 32.92
C LYS A 16 -21.21 -35.05 33.62
N HIS A 17 -22.20 -34.77 32.76
CA HIS A 17 -23.54 -34.11 32.88
C HIS A 17 -24.47 -34.56 34.03
N PRO A 18 -25.52 -33.76 34.36
CA PRO A 18 -26.87 -33.82 33.72
C PRO A 18 -27.45 -32.40 33.39
N ARG A 19 -28.26 -32.11 32.35
CA ARG A 19 -29.59 -32.54 31.85
C ARG A 19 -30.76 -31.64 32.33
N HIS A 20 -31.57 -31.15 31.37
CA HIS A 20 -32.91 -30.49 31.44
C HIS A 20 -32.92 -28.98 31.75
N GLY A 21 -33.78 -28.14 31.18
CA GLY A 21 -34.93 -28.30 30.29
C GLY A 21 -35.69 -26.96 30.24
N LEU A 22 -36.32 -26.65 29.10
CA LEU A 22 -37.15 -25.45 28.88
C LEU A 22 -38.23 -25.27 29.96
N HIS A 23 -38.59 -24.01 30.28
CA HIS A 23 -39.99 -23.59 30.39
C HIS A 23 -40.20 -22.07 30.28
N ILE A 24 -41.32 -21.75 29.64
CA ILE A 24 -41.85 -20.47 29.15
C ILE A 24 -42.73 -19.79 30.21
N ASN A 25 -42.81 -18.45 30.20
CA ASN A 25 -44.00 -17.63 30.52
C ASN A 25 -43.75 -16.19 30.03
N ILE A 26 -44.30 -15.73 28.89
CA ILE A 26 -45.65 -15.20 28.62
C ILE A 26 -45.99 -13.95 29.46
N ILE A 27 -46.02 -12.80 28.78
CA ILE A 27 -47.00 -11.68 28.77
C ILE A 27 -46.29 -10.55 27.98
N SER A 28 -46.53 -10.37 26.69
CA SER A 28 -47.55 -9.46 26.17
C SER A 28 -47.62 -9.56 24.65
N ASP A 29 -48.82 -9.35 24.12
CA ASP A 29 -49.39 -9.79 22.85
C ASP A 29 -48.95 -8.92 21.64
N PRO A 30 -48.46 -9.48 20.51
CA PRO A 30 -48.06 -8.70 19.33
C PRO A 30 -49.16 -8.55 18.26
N PHE A 31 -50.39 -9.01 18.49
CA PHE A 31 -51.43 -9.08 17.44
C PHE A 31 -52.53 -7.99 17.52
N GLN A 32 -52.16 -6.72 17.73
CA GLN A 32 -53.16 -5.63 17.69
C GLN A 32 -53.18 -4.72 16.46
N HIS A 33 -52.25 -4.85 15.51
CA HIS A 33 -52.19 -3.90 14.40
C HIS A 33 -52.05 -4.54 13.02
N ARG A 34 -53.01 -5.37 12.61
CA ARG A 34 -53.27 -5.67 11.18
C ARG A 34 -54.75 -5.95 10.94
N ILE A 35 -55.60 -4.93 11.08
CA ILE A 35 -56.94 -4.94 10.48
C ILE A 35 -57.20 -3.54 9.90
N PRO A 36 -57.52 -3.42 8.59
CA PRO A 36 -57.88 -2.14 7.97
C PRO A 36 -59.08 -1.47 8.67
N SER A 37 -59.04 -0.14 8.81
CA SER A 37 -60.01 0.67 9.56
C SER A 37 -61.46 0.52 9.08
N HIS A 38 -61.70 0.20 7.81
CA HIS A 38 -63.05 -0.06 7.27
C HIS A 38 -63.63 -1.42 7.71
N LEU A 39 -62.79 -2.44 7.87
CA LEU A 39 -63.17 -3.76 8.41
C LEU A 39 -63.45 -3.69 9.91
N GLN A 40 -62.69 -2.86 10.65
CA GLN A 40 -62.99 -2.58 12.06
C GLN A 40 -64.32 -1.84 12.22
N LYS A 41 -64.64 -0.88 11.35
CA LYS A 41 -65.94 -0.18 11.36
C LYS A 41 -67.11 -1.12 11.06
N PHE A 42 -66.96 -1.97 10.04
CA PHE A 42 -67.97 -2.98 9.69
C PHE A 42 -68.19 -4.02 10.80
N TRP A 43 -67.11 -4.42 11.50
CA TRP A 43 -67.19 -5.35 12.63
C TRP A 43 -67.77 -4.70 13.90
N GLN A 44 -67.49 -3.41 14.13
CA GLN A 44 -68.04 -2.64 15.25
C GLN A 44 -69.55 -2.35 15.09
N GLU A 45 -70.05 -2.23 13.86
CA GLU A 45 -71.46 -1.93 13.57
C GLU A 45 -72.35 -3.18 13.38
N SER A 46 -71.78 -4.38 13.25
CA SER A 46 -72.57 -5.60 12.99
C SER A 46 -73.42 -6.07 14.19
N GLN A 47 -74.68 -6.46 13.93
CA GLN A 47 -75.58 -7.07 14.95
C GLN A 47 -75.07 -8.44 15.45
N ILE A 48 -74.13 -9.06 14.73
CA ILE A 48 -73.55 -10.37 15.03
C ILE A 48 -72.66 -10.30 16.28
N ARG A 49 -71.94 -9.20 16.48
CA ARG A 49 -71.10 -9.00 17.68
C ARG A 49 -71.93 -8.92 18.96
N ARG A 50 -73.11 -8.27 18.93
CA ARG A 50 -74.02 -8.22 20.09
C ARG A 50 -74.62 -9.58 20.43
N ARG A 51 -74.89 -10.43 19.42
CA ARG A 51 -75.37 -11.81 19.63
C ARG A 51 -74.26 -12.75 20.13
N LEU A 52 -73.03 -12.58 19.65
CA LEU A 52 -71.88 -13.35 20.13
C LEU A 52 -71.47 -12.96 21.55
N GLN A 53 -71.50 -11.66 21.91
CA GLN A 53 -71.22 -11.23 23.29
C GLN A 53 -72.30 -11.67 24.28
N SER A 54 -73.58 -11.69 23.88
CA SER A 54 -74.65 -12.23 24.74
C SER A 54 -74.57 -13.75 24.89
N ALA A 55 -74.21 -14.48 23.82
CA ALA A 55 -73.92 -15.91 23.89
C ALA A 55 -72.67 -16.22 24.75
N GLU A 56 -71.62 -15.41 24.66
CA GLU A 56 -70.39 -15.55 25.46
C GLU A 56 -70.66 -15.33 26.96
N ILE A 57 -71.49 -14.33 27.29
CA ILE A 57 -71.90 -14.07 28.69
C ILE A 57 -72.78 -15.22 29.22
N GLN A 58 -73.64 -15.81 28.39
CA GLN A 58 -74.44 -16.98 28.76
C GLN A 58 -73.58 -18.25 28.95
N LEU A 59 -72.60 -18.48 28.07
CA LEU A 59 -71.64 -19.58 28.15
C LEU A 59 -70.70 -19.46 29.35
N ARG A 60 -70.24 -18.24 29.68
CA ARG A 60 -69.43 -18.00 30.90
C ARG A 60 -70.24 -18.23 32.18
N LYS A 61 -71.55 -17.91 32.18
CA LYS A 61 -72.44 -18.19 33.32
C LYS A 61 -72.72 -19.68 33.51
N THR A 62 -72.86 -20.45 32.43
CA THR A 62 -73.03 -21.92 32.49
C THR A 62 -71.72 -22.63 32.85
N TYR A 63 -70.58 -22.17 32.33
CA TYR A 63 -69.26 -22.74 32.65
C TYR A 63 -68.88 -22.60 34.14
N LYS A 64 -69.26 -21.50 34.79
CA LYS A 64 -69.04 -21.29 36.24
C LYS A 64 -69.91 -22.17 37.15
N ARG A 65 -71.03 -22.71 36.66
CA ARG A 65 -71.93 -23.60 37.44
C ARG A 65 -71.78 -25.09 37.11
N ALA A 66 -70.98 -25.45 36.11
CA ALA A 66 -70.82 -26.82 35.64
C ALA A 66 -69.81 -27.63 36.49
N THR A 67 -70.15 -28.88 36.82
CA THR A 67 -69.27 -29.82 37.54
C THR A 67 -68.13 -30.33 36.63
N PRO A 68 -67.02 -30.84 37.19
CA PRO A 68 -65.81 -31.18 36.41
C PRO A 68 -66.05 -32.17 35.25
N ARG A 69 -67.03 -33.07 35.35
CA ARG A 69 -67.41 -33.97 34.23
C ARG A 69 -68.10 -33.23 33.07
N GLN A 70 -68.88 -32.19 33.35
CA GLN A 70 -69.56 -31.40 32.31
C GLN A 70 -68.60 -30.48 31.55
N ARG A 71 -67.49 -30.06 32.18
CA ARG A 71 -66.45 -29.24 31.53
C ARG A 71 -65.64 -30.04 30.51
N ILE A 72 -65.36 -31.31 30.77
CA ILE A 72 -64.64 -32.19 29.84
C ILE A 72 -65.48 -32.43 28.57
N VAL A 73 -66.78 -32.68 28.71
CA VAL A 73 -67.69 -32.86 27.56
C VAL A 73 -67.78 -31.59 26.70
N LEU A 74 -67.80 -30.41 27.34
CA LEU A 74 -67.85 -29.14 26.61
C LEU A 74 -66.56 -28.89 25.78
N TYR A 75 -65.40 -29.27 26.33
CA TYR A 75 -64.11 -29.17 25.63
C TYR A 75 -64.01 -30.14 24.45
N VAL A 76 -64.51 -31.38 24.60
CA VAL A 76 -64.54 -32.37 23.52
C VAL A 76 -65.48 -31.93 22.39
N CYS A 77 -66.65 -31.36 22.71
CA CYS A 77 -67.57 -30.83 21.69
C CYS A 77 -66.98 -29.62 20.94
N LEU A 78 -66.28 -28.71 21.62
CA LEU A 78 -65.61 -27.56 21.00
C LEU A 78 -64.46 -28.01 20.09
N PHE A 79 -63.70 -29.02 20.50
CA PHE A 79 -62.61 -29.58 19.71
C PHE A 79 -63.11 -30.27 18.44
N LEU A 80 -64.22 -31.02 18.53
CA LEU A 80 -64.86 -31.64 17.36
C LEU A 80 -65.48 -30.61 16.40
N LEU A 81 -65.98 -29.48 16.90
CA LEU A 81 -66.50 -28.38 16.07
C LEU A 81 -65.41 -27.68 15.27
N VAL A 82 -64.21 -27.53 15.85
CA VAL A 82 -63.04 -26.96 15.16
C VAL A 82 -62.53 -27.92 14.08
N ILE A 83 -62.50 -29.22 14.34
CA ILE A 83 -62.13 -30.24 13.35
C ILE A 83 -63.14 -30.27 12.19
N TYR A 84 -64.43 -30.17 12.48
CA TYR A 84 -65.48 -30.08 11.46
C TYR A 84 -65.34 -28.81 10.59
N TRP A 85 -64.98 -27.68 11.18
CA TRP A 85 -64.75 -26.42 10.46
C TRP A 85 -63.51 -26.48 9.55
N VAL A 86 -62.42 -27.09 10.02
CA VAL A 86 -61.20 -27.31 9.23
C VAL A 86 -61.47 -28.25 8.05
N HIS A 87 -62.27 -29.29 8.25
CA HIS A 87 -62.69 -30.18 7.15
C HIS A 87 -63.64 -29.52 6.15
N LEU A 88 -64.54 -28.63 6.61
CA LEU A 88 -65.45 -27.89 5.72
C LEU A 88 -64.66 -26.94 4.80
N VAL A 89 -63.67 -26.22 5.34
CA VAL A 89 -62.82 -25.30 4.58
C VAL A 89 -61.89 -26.04 3.61
N ALA A 90 -61.38 -27.22 4.00
CA ALA A 90 -60.58 -28.08 3.12
C ALA A 90 -61.38 -28.68 1.95
N SER A 91 -62.70 -28.85 2.09
CA SER A 91 -63.56 -29.45 1.06
C SER A 91 -63.99 -28.48 -0.06
N VAL A 92 -63.87 -27.16 0.14
CA VAL A 92 -64.25 -26.12 -0.83
C VAL A 92 -63.15 -25.86 -1.89
N TRP A 93 -61.94 -26.38 -1.69
CA TRP A 93 -60.76 -26.07 -2.53
C TRP A 93 -60.39 -27.14 -3.59
N ARG A 94 -61.28 -28.08 -3.92
CA ARG A 94 -61.03 -29.08 -4.98
C ARG A 94 -62.09 -29.07 -6.09
N SER A 95 -61.76 -28.46 -7.23
CA SER A 95 -62.26 -28.86 -8.57
C SER A 95 -61.42 -28.23 -9.71
N PRO A 96 -61.41 -28.83 -10.93
CA PRO A 96 -60.21 -28.92 -11.77
C PRO A 96 -60.29 -28.19 -13.14
N GLY A 97 -59.13 -27.74 -13.62
CA GLY A 97 -58.73 -27.79 -15.05
C GLY A 97 -59.03 -26.59 -15.96
N ARG A 98 -57.96 -25.95 -16.49
CA ARG A 98 -57.62 -25.93 -17.95
C ARG A 98 -56.27 -25.20 -18.20
N HIS A 99 -55.55 -25.73 -19.18
CA HIS A 99 -54.12 -25.61 -19.47
C HIS A 99 -53.54 -24.19 -19.75
N ARG A 100 -52.36 -23.91 -19.16
CA ARG A 100 -51.27 -23.05 -19.67
C ARG A 100 -49.92 -23.74 -19.34
N PRO A 101 -48.86 -23.57 -20.16
CA PRO A 101 -47.56 -24.26 -19.99
C PRO A 101 -46.82 -23.75 -18.72
N PRO A 102 -45.80 -24.47 -18.21
CA PRO A 102 -45.52 -24.48 -16.78
C PRO A 102 -44.91 -23.16 -16.28
N PRO A 103 -45.37 -22.61 -15.14
CA PRO A 103 -44.56 -21.68 -14.35
C PRO A 103 -43.52 -22.49 -13.58
N MET A 104 -42.28 -21.99 -13.53
CA MET A 104 -41.26 -22.47 -12.60
C MET A 104 -41.85 -22.48 -11.18
N HIS A 105 -42.00 -23.67 -10.61
CA HIS A 105 -42.44 -23.84 -9.23
C HIS A 105 -41.37 -23.29 -8.30
N ASP A 106 -41.63 -22.12 -7.72
CA ASP A 106 -40.95 -21.68 -6.51
C ASP A 106 -41.63 -22.33 -5.31
N LEU A 107 -40.98 -23.35 -4.76
CA LEU A 107 -41.28 -23.82 -3.42
C LEU A 107 -40.84 -22.72 -2.47
N GLY A 108 -41.81 -22.02 -1.87
CA GLY A 108 -41.59 -20.90 -0.95
C GLY A 108 -40.70 -21.27 0.24
N LEU A 109 -39.39 -21.08 0.05
CA LEU A 109 -38.36 -21.01 1.08
C LEU A 109 -38.15 -19.51 1.38
N PRO A 110 -37.86 -19.11 2.62
CA PRO A 110 -37.57 -17.72 2.93
C PRO A 110 -36.33 -17.27 2.16
N GLU A 111 -36.50 -16.33 1.23
CA GLU A 111 -35.41 -15.66 0.54
C GLU A 111 -34.76 -14.65 1.51
N VAL A 112 -33.43 -14.68 1.61
CA VAL A 112 -32.66 -13.70 2.38
C VAL A 112 -31.91 -12.83 1.38
N ASP A 113 -32.04 -11.50 1.50
CA ASP A 113 -31.24 -10.56 0.74
C ASP A 113 -29.88 -10.39 1.43
N LEU A 114 -28.81 -10.75 0.72
CA LEU A 114 -27.46 -10.71 1.27
C LEU A 114 -26.94 -9.29 1.50
N LEU A 115 -27.61 -8.28 0.96
CA LEU A 115 -27.20 -6.87 1.06
C LEU A 115 -27.79 -6.17 2.30
N ASP A 116 -28.66 -6.83 3.08
CA ASP A 116 -29.36 -6.20 4.20
C ASP A 116 -28.46 -5.74 5.36
N ASP A 117 -27.33 -6.41 5.57
CA ASP A 117 -26.37 -6.12 6.65
C ASP A 117 -25.08 -5.43 6.17
N ILE A 118 -25.01 -5.06 4.88
CA ILE A 118 -23.80 -4.50 4.28
C ILE A 118 -23.91 -2.98 4.18
N TYR A 119 -23.06 -2.29 4.94
CA TYR A 119 -23.00 -0.83 4.97
C TYR A 119 -21.61 -0.31 4.56
N PRO A 120 -21.50 0.87 3.95
CA PRO A 120 -20.22 1.51 3.66
C PRO A 120 -19.49 1.87 4.97
N MET A 121 -18.20 1.55 5.04
CA MET A 121 -17.33 1.81 6.21
C MET A 121 -16.39 3.00 6.00
N ASP A 122 -16.38 3.57 4.80
CA ASP A 122 -15.52 4.69 4.43
C ASP A 122 -15.89 5.94 5.25
N GLY A 123 -14.88 6.68 5.73
CA GLY A 123 -15.09 7.89 6.55
C GLY A 123 -15.66 7.65 7.95
N LYS A 124 -15.59 6.42 8.48
CA LYS A 124 -16.13 6.09 9.82
C LYS A 124 -15.48 6.95 10.92
N GLY A 125 -16.29 7.77 11.59
CA GLY A 125 -15.85 8.62 12.69
C GLY A 125 -15.07 9.87 12.26
N GLU A 126 -15.19 10.28 11.00
CA GLU A 126 -14.52 11.48 10.46
C GLU A 126 -15.42 12.72 10.43
N THR A 127 -16.67 12.60 10.88
CA THR A 127 -17.64 13.70 10.89
C THR A 127 -18.17 14.02 12.28
N THR A 128 -18.31 15.31 12.60
CA THR A 128 -19.08 15.78 13.75
C THR A 128 -20.41 16.35 13.25
N ALA A 129 -21.52 15.80 13.71
CA ALA A 129 -22.83 16.40 13.45
C ALA A 129 -23.03 17.61 14.36
N ILE A 130 -23.53 18.71 13.81
CA ILE A 130 -23.73 19.98 14.50
C ILE A 130 -25.20 20.35 14.35
N LEU A 131 -25.86 20.45 15.50
CA LEU A 131 -27.27 20.78 15.61
C LEU A 131 -27.42 22.10 16.35
N LEU A 132 -28.22 23.02 15.78
CA LEU A 132 -28.58 24.26 16.44
C LEU A 132 -29.93 24.09 17.14
N ASN A 133 -29.95 24.28 18.46
CA ASN A 133 -31.20 24.27 19.23
C ASN A 133 -31.71 25.70 19.46
N TRP A 134 -32.95 25.97 19.04
CA TRP A 134 -33.64 27.25 19.22
C TRP A 134 -34.70 27.19 20.33
N SER A 135 -35.73 26.38 20.15
CA SER A 135 -36.82 26.24 21.14
C SER A 135 -37.51 24.87 21.14
N ARG A 136 -37.22 23.98 20.18
CA ARG A 136 -37.96 22.74 19.96
C ARG A 136 -37.17 21.50 20.38
N LEU A 137 -37.08 21.29 21.69
CA LEU A 137 -36.34 20.18 22.28
C LEU A 137 -36.82 18.79 21.81
N GLU A 138 -38.12 18.59 21.59
CA GLU A 138 -38.65 17.29 21.16
C GLU A 138 -38.20 16.91 19.74
N ASN A 139 -38.11 17.89 18.83
CA ASN A 139 -37.57 17.69 17.48
C ASN A 139 -36.09 17.27 17.57
N MET A 140 -35.32 17.95 18.41
CA MET A 140 -33.90 17.65 18.63
C MET A 140 -33.66 16.22 19.14
N LYS A 141 -34.53 15.69 20.03
CA LYS A 141 -34.42 14.30 20.50
C LYS A 141 -34.59 13.29 19.39
N LEU A 142 -35.52 13.54 18.45
CA LEU A 142 -35.75 12.67 17.29
C LEU A 142 -34.54 12.67 16.34
N ILE A 143 -33.99 13.85 16.06
CA ILE A 143 -32.82 14.02 15.19
C ILE A 143 -31.59 13.35 15.81
N VAL A 144 -31.31 13.58 17.10
CA VAL A 144 -30.20 12.92 17.80
C VAL A 144 -30.34 11.40 17.77
N LYS A 145 -31.55 10.88 18.00
CA LYS A 145 -31.84 9.44 17.92
C LYS A 145 -31.54 8.87 16.53
N GLN A 146 -31.82 9.63 15.47
CA GLN A 146 -31.51 9.22 14.10
C GLN A 146 -30.00 9.26 13.83
N LEU A 147 -29.34 10.39 14.09
CA LEU A 147 -27.91 10.57 13.81
C LEU A 147 -27.03 9.59 14.58
N CYS A 148 -27.40 9.24 15.81
CA CYS A 148 -26.61 8.29 16.59
C CYS A 148 -26.66 6.85 16.06
N ARG A 149 -27.60 6.50 15.16
CA ARG A 149 -27.63 5.20 14.46
C ARG A 149 -26.52 5.06 13.42
N TYR A 150 -25.95 6.16 12.95
CA TYR A 150 -24.93 6.16 11.91
C TYR A 150 -23.52 6.16 12.51
N ASP A 151 -22.70 5.26 12.01
CA ASP A 151 -21.30 5.09 12.44
C ASP A 151 -20.36 6.19 11.92
N MET A 152 -20.77 6.95 10.90
CA MET A 152 -19.97 8.05 10.31
C MET A 152 -19.74 9.21 11.30
N PHE A 153 -20.67 9.43 12.24
CA PHE A 153 -20.56 10.50 13.22
C PHE A 153 -19.73 10.05 14.42
N LYS A 154 -18.61 10.72 14.64
CA LYS A 154 -17.81 10.56 15.86
C LYS A 154 -18.52 11.16 17.06
N ASN A 155 -19.01 12.39 16.88
CA ASN A 155 -19.73 13.16 17.89
C ASN A 155 -20.98 13.81 17.25
N VAL A 156 -22.01 14.01 18.07
CA VAL A 156 -23.17 14.85 17.79
C VAL A 156 -23.10 16.02 18.76
N MET A 157 -22.75 17.20 18.25
CA MET A 157 -22.62 18.44 18.98
C MET A 157 -23.91 19.25 18.88
N ILE A 158 -24.55 19.51 20.02
CA ILE A 158 -25.71 20.38 20.14
C ILE A 158 -25.23 21.75 20.63
N TRP A 159 -25.37 22.76 19.80
CA TRP A 159 -25.18 24.14 20.19
C TRP A 159 -26.52 24.75 20.58
N ASN A 160 -26.67 25.09 21.85
CA ASN A 160 -27.89 25.66 22.37
C ASN A 160 -27.85 27.20 22.32
N ASN A 161 -28.69 27.78 21.44
CA ASN A 161 -28.89 29.23 21.32
C ASN A 161 -29.96 29.76 22.30
N ASN A 162 -30.68 28.88 22.99
CA ASN A 162 -31.72 29.26 23.95
C ASN A 162 -31.11 29.63 25.31
N GLN A 163 -31.26 30.90 25.73
CA GLN A 163 -30.78 31.38 27.04
C GLN A 163 -31.71 30.97 28.20
N GLU A 164 -32.98 30.65 27.93
CA GLU A 164 -33.98 30.34 28.95
C GLU A 164 -33.91 28.87 29.40
N VAL A 165 -33.35 27.99 28.57
CA VAL A 165 -33.29 26.55 28.81
C VAL A 165 -31.83 26.08 28.74
N VAL A 166 -31.30 25.52 29.83
CA VAL A 166 -29.98 24.88 29.85
C VAL A 166 -30.15 23.39 29.53
N LEU A 167 -29.52 22.93 28.44
CA LEU A 167 -29.57 21.53 28.04
C LEU A 167 -28.59 20.67 28.86
N THR A 168 -29.06 19.51 29.31
CA THR A 168 -28.25 18.49 30.00
C THR A 168 -28.36 17.14 29.28
N GLU A 169 -27.36 16.27 29.47
CA GLU A 169 -27.33 14.94 28.83
C GLU A 169 -28.52 14.06 29.23
N GLU A 170 -29.04 14.21 30.45
CA GLU A 170 -30.20 13.42 30.93
C GLU A 170 -31.47 13.68 30.12
N MET A 171 -31.62 14.91 29.59
CA MET A 171 -32.75 15.27 28.74
C MET A 171 -32.80 14.44 27.45
N PHE A 172 -31.66 13.89 27.01
CA PHE A 172 -31.55 13.07 25.80
C PHE A 172 -31.49 11.56 26.08
N ALA A 173 -31.73 11.10 27.32
CA ALA A 173 -31.65 9.68 27.68
C ALA A 173 -32.59 8.78 26.85
N THR A 174 -33.73 9.30 26.39
CA THR A 174 -34.71 8.58 25.55
C THR A 174 -34.25 8.37 24.09
N SER A 175 -33.17 9.03 23.67
CA SER A 175 -32.63 8.94 22.30
C SER A 175 -31.80 7.68 22.04
N ALA A 176 -31.45 6.92 23.09
CA ALA A 176 -30.53 5.77 23.01
C ALA A 176 -29.14 6.08 22.40
N CYS A 177 -28.73 7.36 22.39
CA CYS A 177 -27.40 7.77 21.96
C CYS A 177 -26.35 7.51 23.06
N PRO A 178 -25.16 6.97 22.74
CA PRO A 178 -24.09 6.80 23.72
C PRO A 178 -23.64 8.14 24.32
N ARG A 179 -23.46 8.22 25.65
CA ARG A 179 -22.98 9.44 26.33
C ARG A 179 -21.66 9.96 25.77
N SER A 180 -20.76 9.06 25.39
CA SER A 180 -19.48 9.43 24.78
C SER A 180 -19.58 10.08 23.39
N LYS A 181 -20.74 10.00 22.73
CA LYS A 181 -20.99 10.52 21.38
C LYS A 181 -21.73 11.88 21.41
N LEU A 182 -22.33 12.27 22.52
CA LEU A 182 -23.12 13.50 22.63
C LEU A 182 -22.29 14.63 23.27
N LEU A 183 -22.19 15.78 22.60
CA LEU A 183 -21.53 16.98 23.13
C LEU A 183 -22.56 18.11 23.19
N ILE A 184 -22.74 18.73 24.36
CA ILE A 184 -23.70 19.83 24.52
C ILE A 184 -22.93 21.09 24.88
N TYR A 185 -23.12 22.15 24.08
CA TYR A 185 -22.60 23.48 24.35
C TYR A 185 -23.75 24.46 24.61
N ASN A 186 -23.86 24.94 25.85
CA ASN A 186 -24.83 25.95 26.24
C ASN A 186 -24.22 27.36 26.04
N SER A 187 -24.63 28.06 24.99
CA SER A 187 -24.08 29.37 24.65
C SER A 187 -24.54 30.44 25.64
N PRO A 188 -23.67 31.40 26.02
CA PRO A 188 -24.07 32.53 26.88
C PRO A 188 -25.07 33.48 26.19
N GLY A 189 -25.20 33.39 24.86
CA GLY A 189 -26.28 34.10 24.15
C GLY A 189 -26.60 33.57 22.76
N ASN A 190 -27.67 34.13 22.20
CA ASN A 190 -28.17 33.74 20.88
C ASN A 190 -27.21 34.23 19.80
N MET A 191 -26.41 33.33 19.25
CA MET A 191 -25.47 33.63 18.16
C MET A 191 -26.12 33.45 16.78
N HIS A 192 -27.43 33.23 16.71
CA HIS A 192 -28.15 32.97 15.46
C HIS A 192 -27.48 31.84 14.64
N PHE A 193 -27.35 32.03 13.33
CA PHE A 193 -26.87 31.01 12.40
C PHE A 193 -25.34 30.86 12.42
N ILE A 194 -24.59 31.89 12.85
CA ILE A 194 -23.11 31.83 12.88
C ILE A 194 -22.59 30.75 13.85
N ALA A 195 -23.40 30.40 14.85
CA ALA A 195 -23.14 29.34 15.83
C ALA A 195 -22.66 28.03 15.19
N ARG A 196 -23.28 27.65 14.06
CA ARG A 196 -22.94 26.41 13.34
C ARG A 196 -21.51 26.40 12.83
N TYR A 197 -21.06 27.52 12.26
CA TYR A 197 -19.71 27.65 11.70
C TYR A 197 -18.66 27.71 12.81
N MET A 198 -18.98 28.36 13.93
CA MET A 198 -18.11 28.37 15.12
C MET A 198 -17.97 26.98 15.73
N ALA A 199 -19.08 26.24 15.85
CA ALA A 199 -19.07 24.87 16.33
C ALA A 199 -18.25 23.95 15.40
N CYS A 200 -18.35 24.11 14.07
CA CYS A 200 -17.57 23.33 13.12
C CYS A 200 -16.09 23.67 13.16
N ALA A 201 -15.73 24.95 13.25
CA ALA A 201 -14.35 25.37 13.41
C ALA A 201 -13.71 24.78 14.68
N ALA A 202 -14.51 24.62 15.75
CA ALA A 202 -14.10 24.01 17.02
C ALA A 202 -14.16 22.46 17.04
N ALA A 203 -14.75 21.82 16.02
CA ALA A 203 -14.86 20.37 15.97
C ALA A 203 -13.48 19.68 15.83
N SER A 204 -13.36 18.48 16.41
CA SER A 204 -12.12 17.68 16.36
C SER A 204 -11.97 16.84 15.08
N THR A 205 -12.99 16.85 14.23
CA THR A 205 -13.07 16.05 13.00
C THR A 205 -12.81 16.90 11.76
N PRO A 206 -12.32 16.32 10.65
CA PRO A 206 -12.09 17.06 9.40
C PRO A 206 -13.40 17.52 8.73
N TYR A 207 -14.51 16.81 8.96
CA TYR A 207 -15.80 17.12 8.35
C TYR A 207 -16.86 17.47 9.40
N CYS A 208 -17.84 18.25 8.97
CA CYS A 208 -19.01 18.62 9.76
C CYS A 208 -20.28 18.31 8.98
N TYR A 209 -21.32 17.90 9.71
CA TYR A 209 -22.67 17.77 9.18
C TYR A 209 -23.60 18.76 9.87
N PHE A 210 -24.40 19.49 9.11
CA PHE A 210 -25.29 20.54 9.59
C PHE A 210 -26.74 20.12 9.43
N GLN A 211 -27.55 20.30 10.48
CA GLN A 211 -28.99 20.08 10.41
C GLN A 211 -29.70 20.94 11.48
N ASP A 212 -30.81 21.56 11.08
CA ASP A 212 -31.69 22.32 11.97
C ASP A 212 -32.83 21.44 12.52
N ASP A 213 -33.72 21.99 13.35
CA ASP A 213 -34.79 21.25 14.04
C ASP A 213 -36.12 21.15 13.27
N ASP A 214 -36.10 21.45 11.97
CA ASP A 214 -37.28 21.50 11.08
C ASP A 214 -37.54 20.20 10.30
N TRP A 215 -36.49 19.42 10.00
CA TRP A 215 -36.57 18.27 9.08
C TRP A 215 -35.81 17.04 9.59
N ILE A 216 -36.30 15.85 9.24
CA ILE A 216 -35.59 14.57 9.35
C ILE A 216 -35.06 14.19 7.96
N VAL A 217 -33.75 13.94 7.87
CA VAL A 217 -33.04 13.61 6.63
C VAL A 217 -32.75 12.10 6.59
N PRO A 218 -33.47 11.28 5.81
CA PRO A 218 -33.37 9.82 5.90
C PRO A 218 -32.11 9.22 5.27
N ALA A 219 -31.63 9.78 4.15
CA ALA A 219 -30.62 9.15 3.29
C ALA A 219 -29.17 9.65 3.54
N LEU A 220 -28.72 9.58 4.80
CA LEU A 220 -27.43 10.14 5.21
C LEU A 220 -26.23 9.34 4.70
N ARG A 221 -26.31 8.01 4.53
CA ARG A 221 -25.17 7.22 4.01
C ARG A 221 -24.91 7.55 2.55
N SER A 222 -25.97 7.65 1.77
CA SER A 222 -25.89 7.95 0.35
C SER A 222 -25.31 9.35 0.13
N MET A 223 -25.80 10.35 0.88
CA MET A 223 -25.24 11.69 0.82
C MET A 223 -23.77 11.73 1.28
N TYR A 224 -23.42 11.03 2.36
CA TYR A 224 -22.05 10.99 2.86
C TYR A 224 -21.08 10.30 1.89
N ALA A 225 -21.52 9.22 1.24
CA ALA A 225 -20.72 8.52 0.23
C ALA A 225 -20.44 9.39 -0.99
N ASN A 226 -21.39 10.23 -1.42
CA ASN A 226 -21.14 11.22 -2.47
C ASN A 226 -20.18 12.32 -2.00
N PHE A 227 -20.38 12.83 -0.77
CA PHE A 227 -19.50 13.83 -0.17
C PHE A 227 -18.05 13.38 -0.11
N LEU A 228 -17.79 12.11 0.25
CA LEU A 228 -16.43 11.56 0.29
C LEU A 228 -15.76 11.46 -1.10
N ARG A 229 -16.53 11.37 -2.19
CA ARG A 229 -15.98 11.42 -3.57
C ARG A 229 -15.46 12.82 -3.90
N PHE A 230 -16.15 13.86 -3.43
CA PHE A 230 -15.81 15.24 -3.71
C PHE A 230 -15.89 16.16 -2.46
N PRO A 231 -15.02 15.96 -1.46
CA PRO A 231 -15.10 16.65 -0.16
C PRO A 231 -14.88 18.17 -0.24
N GLN A 232 -14.37 18.67 -1.37
CA GLN A 232 -14.23 20.09 -1.66
C GLN A 232 -15.57 20.82 -1.82
N PHE A 233 -16.63 20.12 -2.25
CA PHE A 233 -17.96 20.71 -2.43
C PHE A 233 -18.81 20.65 -1.17
N ILE A 234 -19.67 21.67 -1.02
CA ILE A 234 -20.76 21.66 -0.04
C ILE A 234 -21.84 20.70 -0.56
N HIS A 235 -22.10 19.61 0.15
CA HIS A 235 -23.14 18.66 -0.20
C HIS A 235 -24.39 18.92 0.63
N THR A 236 -25.55 19.09 0.00
CA THR A 236 -26.81 19.42 0.66
C THR A 236 -27.94 18.50 0.19
N ASP A 237 -28.87 18.17 1.08
CA ASP A 237 -30.09 17.41 0.73
C ASP A 237 -31.33 18.31 0.85
N THR A 238 -32.29 18.15 -0.06
CA THR A 238 -33.51 18.94 -0.07
C THR A 238 -34.66 18.30 -0.86
N ASN A 239 -35.88 18.84 -0.71
CA ASN A 239 -37.05 18.40 -1.47
C ASN A 239 -37.11 19.02 -2.87
N ALA A 240 -37.91 18.42 -3.77
CA ALA A 240 -38.05 18.88 -5.16
C ALA A 240 -38.37 20.38 -5.30
N ASP A 241 -39.23 20.94 -4.43
CA ASP A 241 -39.58 22.36 -4.43
C ASP A 241 -38.36 23.25 -4.23
N VAL A 242 -37.60 23.00 -3.15
CA VAL A 242 -36.40 23.79 -2.83
C VAL A 242 -35.29 23.51 -3.84
N TYR A 243 -35.16 22.27 -4.32
CA TYR A 243 -34.19 21.89 -5.35
C TYR A 243 -34.35 22.73 -6.62
N SER A 244 -35.60 22.97 -7.04
CA SER A 244 -35.90 23.84 -8.18
C SER A 244 -35.53 25.30 -7.94
N LEU A 245 -35.58 25.79 -6.70
CA LEU A 245 -35.12 27.15 -6.38
C LEU A 245 -33.60 27.23 -6.43
N THR A 246 -32.90 26.27 -5.82
CA THR A 246 -31.45 26.34 -5.57
C THR A 246 -30.59 25.91 -6.75
N ASN A 247 -31.10 25.07 -7.68
CA ASN A 247 -30.37 24.67 -8.90
C ASN A 247 -30.79 25.45 -10.16
N TRP A 248 -31.89 26.22 -10.10
CA TRP A 248 -32.36 27.03 -11.23
C TRP A 248 -32.42 28.50 -10.84
N LYS A 249 -33.36 28.90 -9.97
CA LYS A 249 -33.66 30.33 -9.72
C LYS A 249 -32.61 31.09 -8.92
N TRP A 250 -31.86 30.41 -8.06
CA TRP A 250 -30.86 30.99 -7.14
C TRP A 250 -29.44 30.56 -7.46
N CYS A 251 -29.18 30.33 -8.74
CA CYS A 251 -27.86 30.15 -9.30
C CYS A 251 -27.49 31.38 -10.13
N PHE A 252 -26.31 31.95 -9.88
CA PHE A 252 -25.89 33.22 -10.46
C PHE A 252 -24.55 33.04 -11.17
N PHE A 253 -24.56 33.26 -12.49
CA PHE A 253 -23.38 33.16 -13.35
C PHE A 253 -23.08 34.49 -14.03
N ASN A 254 -21.80 34.83 -14.12
CA ASN A 254 -21.31 35.90 -14.98
C ASN A 254 -19.84 35.65 -15.35
N ASP A 255 -19.63 35.18 -16.57
CA ASP A 255 -18.32 34.77 -17.08
C ASP A 255 -17.33 35.94 -17.18
N ASN A 256 -17.80 37.19 -17.33
CA ASN A 256 -16.92 38.37 -17.43
C ASN A 256 -16.16 38.65 -16.13
N VAL A 257 -16.72 38.25 -14.98
CA VAL A 257 -16.12 38.44 -13.65
C VAL A 257 -15.85 37.11 -12.94
N ASN A 258 -15.95 35.98 -13.65
CA ASN A 258 -15.81 34.63 -13.11
C ASN A 258 -16.72 34.34 -11.89
N LEU A 259 -17.96 34.86 -11.90
CA LEU A 259 -18.97 34.54 -10.89
C LEU A 259 -19.68 33.23 -11.23
N HIS A 260 -19.71 32.27 -10.30
CA HIS A 260 -20.37 30.97 -10.46
C HIS A 260 -20.84 30.43 -9.10
N ALA A 261 -21.84 31.08 -8.52
CA ALA A 261 -22.31 30.79 -7.16
C ALA A 261 -23.80 30.44 -7.14
N CYS A 262 -24.16 29.40 -6.39
CA CYS A 262 -25.56 29.07 -6.11
C CYS A 262 -25.83 29.10 -4.60
N PHE A 263 -27.04 29.51 -4.25
CA PHE A 263 -27.50 29.48 -2.87
C PHE A 263 -28.10 28.11 -2.53
N SER A 264 -27.78 27.55 -1.36
CA SER A 264 -28.41 26.34 -0.84
C SER A 264 -28.65 26.44 0.67
N TRP A 265 -29.75 25.85 1.13
CA TRP A 265 -30.09 25.80 2.55
C TRP A 265 -29.28 24.72 3.26
N VAL A 266 -28.29 25.13 4.04
CA VAL A 266 -27.47 24.20 4.83
C VAL A 266 -28.20 23.62 6.06
N GLY A 267 -29.36 24.16 6.42
CA GLY A 267 -30.20 23.71 7.53
C GLY A 267 -30.95 22.41 7.28
N THR A 268 -31.20 22.06 6.02
CA THR A 268 -31.96 20.85 5.63
C THR A 268 -31.11 19.58 5.56
N GLY A 269 -29.86 19.63 6.06
CA GLY A 269 -28.89 18.55 5.98
C GLY A 269 -27.75 18.90 5.02
N ALA A 270 -26.55 19.15 5.55
CA ALA A 270 -25.39 19.48 4.73
C ALA A 270 -24.08 18.90 5.26
N PHE A 271 -23.31 18.21 4.42
CA PHE A 271 -21.92 17.86 4.70
C PHE A 271 -20.97 18.92 4.16
N VAL A 272 -20.04 19.35 5.00
CA VAL A 272 -19.02 20.34 4.65
C VAL A 272 -17.67 19.96 5.23
N SER A 273 -16.60 20.32 4.54
CA SER A 273 -15.26 20.30 5.13
C SER A 273 -15.11 21.41 6.16
N ARG A 274 -14.40 21.11 7.25
CA ARG A 274 -14.01 22.11 8.25
C ARG A 274 -13.16 23.21 7.61
N GLU A 275 -12.39 22.88 6.58
CA GLU A 275 -11.61 23.83 5.80
C GLU A 275 -12.48 24.90 5.12
N ASN A 276 -13.57 24.50 4.45
CA ASN A 276 -14.51 25.46 3.85
C ASN A 276 -15.12 26.41 4.88
N VAL A 277 -15.40 25.90 6.09
CA VAL A 277 -15.91 26.73 7.20
C VAL A 277 -14.87 27.71 7.72
N VAL A 278 -13.62 27.27 7.92
CA VAL A 278 -12.53 28.16 8.35
C VAL A 278 -12.25 29.22 7.27
N ARG A 279 -12.30 28.83 5.99
CA ARG A 279 -12.20 29.75 4.86
C ARG A 279 -13.31 30.79 4.87
N PHE A 280 -14.56 30.38 5.10
CA PHE A 280 -15.69 31.31 5.24
C PHE A 280 -15.48 32.34 6.35
N LEU A 281 -15.08 31.89 7.54
CA LEU A 281 -14.83 32.79 8.67
C LEU A 281 -13.70 33.80 8.36
N LYS A 282 -12.68 33.37 7.61
CA LYS A 282 -11.62 34.26 7.11
C LYS A 282 -12.15 35.27 6.09
N LEU A 283 -12.97 34.84 5.14
CA LEU A 283 -13.60 35.71 4.13
C LEU A 283 -14.53 36.75 4.78
N ALA A 284 -15.31 36.36 5.79
CA ALA A 284 -16.16 37.27 6.55
C ALA A 284 -15.34 38.38 7.23
N SER A 285 -14.16 38.05 7.76
CA SER A 285 -13.23 39.03 8.34
C SER A 285 -12.62 39.96 7.30
N LEU A 286 -12.13 39.42 6.17
CA LEU A 286 -11.47 40.20 5.11
C LEU A 286 -12.43 41.14 4.38
N THR A 287 -13.69 40.75 4.23
CA THR A 287 -14.71 41.55 3.54
C THR A 287 -15.39 42.59 4.43
N GLY A 288 -14.97 42.71 5.70
CA GLY A 288 -15.50 43.72 6.64
C GLY A 288 -16.99 43.56 6.94
N MET A 289 -17.46 42.31 7.06
CA MET A 289 -18.88 42.01 7.32
C MET A 289 -19.35 42.64 8.63
N ASP A 290 -20.49 43.32 8.61
CA ASP A 290 -21.03 43.95 9.82
C ASP A 290 -21.50 42.87 10.83
N PRO A 291 -21.60 43.18 12.15
CA PRO A 291 -22.00 42.19 13.15
C PRO A 291 -23.39 41.56 12.92
N THR A 292 -24.30 42.26 12.24
CA THR A 292 -25.65 41.75 11.95
C THR A 292 -25.62 40.76 10.78
N GLU A 293 -24.89 41.09 9.71
CA GLU A 293 -24.62 40.23 8.57
C GLU A 293 -23.87 38.97 9.02
N PHE A 294 -22.89 39.14 9.92
CA PHE A 294 -22.14 38.02 10.51
C PHE A 294 -23.05 37.05 11.28
N ALA A 295 -24.03 37.55 12.03
CA ALA A 295 -25.00 36.70 12.72
C ALA A 295 -25.87 35.85 11.76
N PHE A 296 -26.14 36.37 10.55
CA PHE A 296 -26.90 35.69 9.49
C PHE A 296 -25.99 34.96 8.47
N GLY A 297 -24.87 34.39 8.94
CA GLY A 297 -23.85 33.75 8.11
C GLY A 297 -24.34 32.70 7.10
N ASP A 298 -25.46 32.02 7.36
CA ASP A 298 -26.06 31.06 6.40
C ASP A 298 -26.39 31.70 5.04
N MET A 299 -26.79 32.98 5.02
CA MET A 299 -27.14 33.68 3.77
C MET A 299 -25.91 34.01 2.93
N TYR A 300 -24.72 33.91 3.52
CA TYR A 300 -23.44 34.25 2.89
C TYR A 300 -22.60 33.01 2.57
N PHE A 301 -22.68 31.95 3.37
CA PHE A 301 -21.73 30.84 3.34
C PHE A 301 -21.58 30.19 1.95
N THR A 302 -22.68 29.70 1.35
CA THR A 302 -22.61 29.02 0.05
C THR A 302 -22.20 29.97 -1.07
N THR A 303 -22.72 31.21 -1.04
CA THR A 303 -22.42 32.24 -2.04
C THR A 303 -20.94 32.65 -2.00
N TYR A 304 -20.38 32.90 -0.82
CA TYR A 304 -18.99 33.35 -0.63
C TYR A 304 -17.95 32.30 -1.00
N MET A 305 -18.32 31.03 -1.09
CA MET A 305 -17.39 30.03 -1.60
C MET A 305 -17.18 30.13 -3.11
N ASN A 306 -17.97 30.95 -3.83
CA ASN A 306 -18.01 31.04 -5.29
C ASN A 306 -17.97 29.65 -5.95
N GLN A 307 -18.85 28.76 -5.50
CA GLN A 307 -18.99 27.41 -6.06
C GLN A 307 -20.47 27.04 -6.06
N VAL A 308 -20.83 26.06 -6.90
CA VAL A 308 -22.18 25.49 -6.91
C VAL A 308 -22.22 24.31 -5.92
N PRO A 309 -23.03 24.35 -4.85
CA PRO A 309 -23.19 23.19 -3.94
C PRO A 309 -23.60 21.92 -4.71
N TYR A 310 -23.11 20.76 -4.31
CA TYR A 310 -23.53 19.47 -4.87
C TYR A 310 -24.79 19.00 -4.14
N GLN A 311 -25.93 19.47 -4.64
CA GLN A 311 -27.21 19.21 -4.01
C GLN A 311 -27.86 17.93 -4.54
N LEU A 312 -28.39 17.12 -3.62
CA LEU A 312 -29.21 15.95 -3.91
C LEU A 312 -30.68 16.29 -3.69
N GLU A 313 -31.55 15.66 -4.48
CA GLU A 313 -33.00 15.76 -4.34
C GLU A 313 -33.55 14.50 -3.68
N ASN A 314 -34.34 14.68 -2.62
CA ASN A 314 -34.90 13.59 -1.83
C ASN A 314 -36.18 14.01 -1.08
N THR A 315 -36.98 13.03 -0.66
CA THR A 315 -38.13 13.28 0.21
C THR A 315 -37.70 13.46 1.66
N LEU A 316 -37.78 14.70 2.16
CA LEU A 316 -37.54 15.03 3.58
C LEU A 316 -38.82 14.91 4.41
N HIS A 317 -38.69 14.48 5.68
CA HIS A 317 -39.83 14.42 6.60
C HIS A 317 -39.91 15.70 7.45
N GLU A 318 -40.96 16.48 7.26
CA GLU A 318 -41.22 17.72 8.00
C GLU A 318 -41.59 17.43 9.47
N LEU A 319 -40.92 18.11 10.41
CA LEU A 319 -41.27 18.12 11.83
C LEU A 319 -42.19 19.31 12.16
N PRO A 320 -42.93 19.30 13.29
CA PRO A 320 -43.79 20.41 13.66
C PRO A 320 -43.03 21.75 13.75
N GLN A 321 -43.47 22.76 12.98
CA GLN A 321 -42.77 24.05 12.78
C GLN A 321 -43.42 25.27 13.47
N GLU A 322 -44.05 25.11 14.63
CA GLU A 322 -44.63 26.25 15.36
C GLU A 322 -43.56 27.35 15.61
N ASN A 323 -43.85 28.60 15.23
CA ASN A 323 -42.95 29.77 15.32
C ASN A 323 -41.61 29.67 14.54
N ALA A 324 -41.59 29.08 13.34
CA ALA A 324 -40.38 28.98 12.53
C ALA A 324 -39.76 30.35 12.19
N PHE A 325 -38.47 30.52 12.52
CA PHE A 325 -37.73 31.78 12.36
C PHE A 325 -37.52 32.20 10.89
N SER A 326 -37.67 31.25 9.96
CA SER A 326 -37.53 31.45 8.51
C SER A 326 -38.88 31.51 7.77
N ALA A 327 -40.02 31.45 8.49
CA ALA A 327 -41.35 31.56 7.89
C ALA A 327 -41.88 33.01 7.89
N GLY A 328 -42.89 33.29 7.04
CA GLY A 328 -43.52 34.62 6.94
C GLY A 328 -42.53 35.73 6.61
N ASN A 329 -42.46 36.76 7.48
CA ASN A 329 -41.53 37.90 7.35
C ASN A 329 -40.05 37.48 7.32
N GLY A 330 -39.70 36.28 7.82
CA GLY A 330 -38.35 35.73 7.76
C GLY A 330 -37.86 35.42 6.33
N ARG A 331 -38.75 35.07 5.40
CA ARG A 331 -38.39 34.80 3.99
C ARG A 331 -37.87 36.05 3.29
N ILE A 332 -38.55 37.19 3.48
CA ILE A 332 -38.16 38.48 2.91
C ILE A 332 -36.80 38.92 3.46
N ARG A 333 -36.60 38.80 4.79
CA ARG A 333 -35.32 39.08 5.43
C ARG A 333 -34.19 38.26 4.80
N ASN A 334 -34.39 36.95 4.65
CA ASN A 334 -33.36 36.04 4.12
C ASN A 334 -32.99 36.43 2.67
N LYS A 335 -33.97 36.72 1.80
CA LYS A 335 -33.70 37.22 0.43
C LYS A 335 -32.89 38.52 0.40
N ILE A 336 -33.15 39.46 1.32
CA ILE A 336 -32.37 40.70 1.40
C ILE A 336 -30.89 40.42 1.71
N TYR A 337 -30.60 39.54 2.67
CA TYR A 337 -29.22 39.19 3.02
C TYR A 337 -28.53 38.35 1.92
N MET A 338 -29.26 37.45 1.25
CA MET A 338 -28.75 36.74 0.07
C MET A 338 -28.34 37.72 -1.03
N HIS A 339 -29.17 38.75 -1.30
CA HIS A 339 -28.86 39.76 -2.31
C HIS A 339 -27.63 40.59 -1.93
N LYS A 340 -27.51 40.99 -0.66
CA LYS A 340 -26.31 41.66 -0.13
C LYS A 340 -25.05 40.80 -0.29
N ALA A 341 -25.13 39.50 0.01
CA ALA A 341 -24.02 38.57 -0.15
C ALA A 341 -23.53 38.52 -1.61
N LEU A 342 -24.48 38.42 -2.55
CA LEU A 342 -24.20 38.35 -3.98
C LEU A 342 -23.60 39.66 -4.51
N GLN A 343 -24.16 40.82 -4.14
CA GLN A 343 -23.61 42.13 -4.52
C GLN A 343 -22.18 42.31 -4.02
N ARG A 344 -21.87 41.88 -2.79
CA ARG A 344 -20.52 42.00 -2.24
C ARG A 344 -19.53 41.05 -2.90
N LEU A 345 -19.95 39.81 -3.21
CA LEU A 345 -19.12 38.88 -3.99
C LEU A 345 -18.81 39.47 -5.37
N PHE A 346 -19.84 39.93 -6.09
CA PHE A 346 -19.69 40.55 -7.41
C PHE A 346 -18.71 41.73 -7.39
N ALA A 347 -18.87 42.66 -6.45
CA ALA A 347 -18.00 43.82 -6.33
C ALA A 347 -16.53 43.46 -6.05
N ASN A 348 -16.27 42.38 -5.31
CA ASN A 348 -14.89 41.93 -5.03
C ASN A 348 -14.27 41.18 -6.22
N LEU A 349 -15.08 40.42 -6.98
CA LEU A 349 -14.63 39.75 -8.20
C LEU A 349 -14.33 40.77 -9.31
N GLU A 350 -15.15 41.82 -9.44
CA GLU A 350 -14.93 42.91 -10.40
C GLU A 350 -13.63 43.68 -10.13
N GLN A 351 -13.22 43.80 -8.87
CA GLN A 351 -11.98 44.46 -8.47
C GLN A 351 -10.72 43.58 -8.61
N ASP A 352 -10.88 42.27 -8.82
CA ASP A 352 -9.82 41.26 -8.88
C ASP A 352 -8.81 41.33 -7.70
N ASN A 353 -9.33 41.48 -6.47
CA ASN A 353 -8.52 41.61 -5.26
C ASN A 353 -7.85 40.31 -4.80
N GLY A 354 -8.01 39.19 -5.53
CA GLY A 354 -7.46 37.87 -5.19
C GLY A 354 -8.03 37.22 -3.91
N ILE A 355 -9.15 37.73 -3.37
CA ILE A 355 -9.76 37.25 -2.12
C ILE A 355 -10.60 35.99 -2.34
N PHE A 356 -11.34 35.95 -3.45
CA PHE A 356 -12.26 34.87 -3.81
C PHE A 356 -11.66 33.94 -4.87
N GLN A 357 -12.16 32.70 -4.93
CA GLN A 357 -11.78 31.77 -5.98
C GLN A 357 -12.40 32.18 -7.30
N THR A 358 -11.62 32.19 -8.38
CA THR A 358 -12.08 32.53 -9.74
C THR A 358 -12.25 31.29 -10.63
N GLU A 359 -11.61 30.17 -10.29
CA GLU A 359 -11.70 28.92 -11.05
C GLU A 359 -12.82 28.00 -10.52
N GLU A 360 -13.69 27.56 -11.43
CA GLU A 360 -14.77 26.61 -11.15
C GLU A 360 -14.21 25.21 -10.85
N LEU A 361 -14.67 24.61 -9.76
CA LEU A 361 -14.25 23.28 -9.33
C LEU A 361 -14.83 22.18 -10.25
N SER A 362 -14.04 21.16 -10.56
CA SER A 362 -14.47 19.96 -11.29
C SER A 362 -14.97 18.86 -10.34
N PRO A 363 -16.07 18.13 -10.65
CA PRO A 363 -16.93 18.30 -11.82
C PRO A 363 -17.81 19.57 -11.74
N THR A 364 -17.96 20.25 -12.89
CA THR A 364 -18.85 21.41 -13.03
C THR A 364 -20.32 21.00 -12.86
N LEU A 365 -21.23 21.96 -12.68
CA LEU A 365 -22.66 21.69 -12.49
C LEU A 365 -23.22 20.67 -13.50
N TYR A 366 -22.85 20.81 -14.79
CA TYR A 366 -23.37 19.96 -15.86
C TYR A 366 -22.69 18.60 -16.00
N GLN A 367 -21.48 18.44 -15.43
CA GLN A 367 -20.73 17.18 -15.41
C GLN A 367 -21.13 16.28 -14.23
N ARG A 368 -21.86 16.81 -13.25
CA ARG A 368 -22.37 16.03 -12.12
C ARG A 368 -23.46 15.09 -12.59
N ASP A 369 -23.34 13.83 -12.20
CA ASP A 369 -24.22 12.74 -12.60
C ASP A 369 -25.11 12.24 -11.45
N VAL A 370 -24.73 12.45 -10.19
CA VAL A 370 -25.54 12.03 -9.03
C VAL A 370 -26.73 12.97 -8.85
N ARG A 371 -27.95 12.41 -8.75
CA ARG A 371 -29.19 13.20 -8.67
C ARG A 371 -29.94 13.02 -7.35
N SER A 372 -30.22 11.78 -6.97
CA SER A 372 -31.05 11.46 -5.81
C SER A 372 -30.52 10.20 -5.10
N PRO A 373 -30.67 10.10 -3.78
CA PRO A 373 -30.44 8.85 -3.06
C PRO A 373 -31.63 7.90 -3.22
N CYS A 374 -31.36 6.60 -3.12
CA CYS A 374 -32.40 5.58 -3.14
C CYS A 374 -33.16 5.53 -1.80
N HIS A 375 -34.44 5.15 -1.83
CA HIS A 375 -35.33 5.16 -0.65
C HIS A 375 -34.81 4.36 0.56
N ASN A 376 -33.98 3.35 0.32
CA ASN A 376 -33.41 2.47 1.34
C ASN A 376 -32.05 2.94 1.88
N ASP A 377 -31.54 4.10 1.41
CA ASP A 377 -30.21 4.64 1.75
C ASP A 377 -29.05 3.68 1.39
N ARG A 378 -29.20 2.92 0.30
CA ARG A 378 -28.21 1.92 -0.19
C ARG A 378 -27.64 2.20 -1.58
N CYS A 379 -28.15 3.21 -2.29
CA CYS A 379 -27.59 3.62 -3.56
C CYS A 379 -27.82 5.11 -3.84
N LEU A 380 -27.13 5.62 -4.86
CA LEU A 380 -27.41 6.90 -5.49
C LEU A 380 -27.82 6.67 -6.94
N PHE A 381 -28.86 7.37 -7.39
CA PHE A 381 -29.29 7.43 -8.77
C PHE A 381 -28.39 8.35 -9.59
N LEU A 382 -27.86 7.82 -10.69
CA LEU A 382 -27.00 8.50 -11.64
C LEU A 382 -27.77 8.81 -12.92
N ALA A 383 -27.71 10.05 -13.38
CA ALA A 383 -28.20 10.45 -14.69
C ALA A 383 -27.42 11.67 -15.19
N ASN A 384 -26.88 11.61 -16.40
CA ASN A 384 -26.24 12.77 -17.02
C ASN A 384 -27.28 13.83 -17.45
N LYS A 385 -28.54 13.44 -17.63
CA LYS A 385 -29.62 14.35 -18.02
C LYS A 385 -29.96 15.34 -16.90
N HIS A 386 -30.08 16.62 -17.27
CA HIS A 386 -30.55 17.69 -16.38
C HIS A 386 -32.03 17.96 -16.62
N SER A 387 -32.77 18.24 -15.55
CA SER A 387 -34.20 18.57 -15.59
C SER A 387 -34.45 20.07 -15.80
N PHE A 388 -33.41 20.90 -15.67
CA PHE A 388 -33.48 22.33 -15.89
C PHE A 388 -32.60 22.72 -17.10
N PRO A 389 -32.92 23.82 -17.81
CA PRO A 389 -32.06 24.36 -18.85
C PRO A 389 -30.69 24.83 -18.30
N ASP A 390 -29.77 25.20 -19.20
CA ASP A 390 -28.49 25.78 -18.80
C ASP A 390 -28.70 27.16 -18.14
N VAL A 391 -28.37 27.27 -16.85
CA VAL A 391 -28.44 28.50 -16.06
C VAL A 391 -27.55 29.61 -16.63
N ARG A 392 -26.46 29.28 -17.34
CA ARG A 392 -25.54 30.27 -17.93
C ARG A 392 -26.20 31.11 -19.02
N LEU A 393 -27.37 30.70 -19.51
CA LEU A 393 -28.22 31.56 -20.35
C LEU A 393 -28.58 32.89 -19.64
N PHE A 394 -28.59 32.91 -18.30
CA PHE A 394 -28.88 34.09 -17.49
C PHE A 394 -27.60 34.69 -16.90
N HIS A 395 -27.20 35.83 -17.46
CA HIS A 395 -26.05 36.58 -16.95
C HIS A 395 -26.50 37.49 -15.79
N TYR A 396 -25.98 37.23 -14.60
CA TYR A 396 -26.31 38.03 -13.42
C TYR A 396 -25.79 39.46 -13.55
N GLN A 397 -26.64 40.43 -13.21
CA GLN A 397 -26.30 41.85 -13.13
C GLN A 397 -26.66 42.43 -11.75
N PRO A 398 -25.78 43.23 -11.13
CA PRO A 398 -25.91 43.62 -9.71
C PRO A 398 -27.11 44.52 -9.38
N HIS A 399 -27.76 45.13 -10.38
CA HIS A 399 -28.96 45.96 -10.21
C HIS A 399 -30.27 45.16 -10.23
N VAL A 400 -30.23 43.89 -10.65
CA VAL A 400 -31.38 42.99 -10.65
C VAL A 400 -31.46 42.34 -9.26
N ASN A 401 -32.59 42.53 -8.58
CA ASN A 401 -32.77 41.90 -7.27
C ASN A 401 -33.15 40.42 -7.41
N ILE A 402 -33.02 39.63 -6.34
CA ILE A 402 -33.29 38.18 -6.39
C ILE A 402 -34.74 37.86 -6.79
N SER A 403 -35.72 38.70 -6.43
CA SER A 403 -37.12 38.45 -6.78
C SER A 403 -37.38 38.68 -8.27
N GLU A 404 -36.79 39.73 -8.85
CA GLU A 404 -36.81 39.96 -10.30
C GLU A 404 -36.11 38.84 -11.08
N SER A 405 -35.01 38.31 -10.52
CA SER A 405 -34.34 37.13 -11.07
C SER A 405 -35.25 35.91 -11.07
N GLU A 406 -35.97 35.63 -9.98
CA GLU A 406 -36.95 34.53 -9.92
C GLU A 406 -38.02 34.66 -11.00
N ASP A 407 -38.59 35.86 -11.18
CA ASP A 407 -39.61 36.13 -12.21
C ASP A 407 -39.07 35.90 -13.63
N HIS A 408 -37.80 36.24 -13.90
CA HIS A 408 -37.16 35.97 -15.19
C HIS A 408 -37.01 34.48 -15.47
N HIS A 409 -36.65 33.68 -14.46
CA HIS A 409 -36.51 32.24 -14.58
C HIS A 409 -37.86 31.54 -14.78
N ASP A 410 -38.91 32.00 -14.09
CA ASP A 410 -40.27 31.46 -14.19
C ASP A 410 -40.90 31.70 -15.57
N ASN A 411 -40.57 32.81 -16.24
CA ASN A 411 -41.05 33.09 -17.59
C ASN A 411 -40.44 32.18 -18.67
N GLN A 412 -39.31 31.51 -18.38
CA GLN A 412 -38.54 30.72 -19.36
C GLN A 412 -38.74 29.22 -19.18
N PHE A 413 -38.97 28.76 -17.95
CA PHE A 413 -39.12 27.33 -17.65
C PHE A 413 -40.09 27.10 -16.50
N ASP A 414 -41.11 26.26 -16.73
CA ASP A 414 -42.06 25.87 -15.69
C ASP A 414 -41.48 24.78 -14.78
N SER A 415 -41.04 25.18 -13.59
CA SER A 415 -40.49 24.25 -12.60
C SER A 415 -41.54 23.28 -12.01
N GLN A 416 -42.85 23.51 -12.20
CA GLN A 416 -43.89 22.64 -11.65
C GLN A 416 -43.87 21.23 -12.24
N SER A 417 -43.47 21.10 -13.51
CA SER A 417 -43.32 19.78 -14.14
C SER A 417 -42.28 18.91 -13.43
N PHE A 418 -41.16 19.51 -12.99
CA PHE A 418 -40.14 18.80 -12.21
C PHE A 418 -40.64 18.45 -10.82
N THR A 419 -41.33 19.36 -10.12
CA THR A 419 -41.87 19.09 -8.78
C THR A 419 -42.83 17.90 -8.76
N GLN A 420 -43.58 17.67 -9.84
CA GLN A 420 -44.49 16.52 -9.97
C GLN A 420 -43.76 15.21 -10.28
N HIS A 421 -42.62 15.28 -11.00
CA HIS A 421 -41.85 14.14 -11.48
C HIS A 421 -40.33 14.25 -11.18
N PRO A 422 -39.92 14.41 -9.90
CA PRO A 422 -38.51 14.64 -9.56
C PRO A 422 -37.64 13.37 -9.64
N TYR A 423 -36.32 13.51 -9.55
CA TYR A 423 -35.37 12.40 -9.69
C TYR A 423 -35.56 11.28 -8.66
N SER A 424 -35.94 11.60 -7.42
CA SER A 424 -36.20 10.60 -6.37
C SER A 424 -37.26 9.57 -6.76
N ARG A 425 -38.21 9.92 -7.64
CA ARG A 425 -39.25 9.03 -8.17
C ARG A 425 -38.71 7.89 -9.03
N ALA A 426 -37.45 7.95 -9.49
CA ALA A 426 -36.82 6.85 -10.23
C ALA A 426 -36.36 5.70 -9.31
N VAL A 427 -36.21 5.94 -8.01
CA VAL A 427 -35.58 5.02 -7.04
C VAL A 427 -36.33 4.98 -5.69
N ASP A 428 -37.61 5.34 -5.70
CA ASP A 428 -38.46 5.38 -4.50
C ASP A 428 -39.11 4.02 -4.15
N GLY A 429 -39.04 3.05 -5.07
CA GLY A 429 -39.65 1.73 -4.91
C GLY A 429 -41.17 1.72 -5.10
N ASP A 430 -41.77 2.78 -5.64
CA ASP A 430 -43.19 2.86 -5.98
C ASP A 430 -43.40 2.80 -7.50
N ASP A 431 -43.90 1.68 -8.02
CA ASP A 431 -44.20 1.50 -9.44
C ASP A 431 -45.20 2.57 -10.00
N GLY A 432 -45.94 3.28 -9.14
CA GLY A 432 -46.88 4.36 -9.53
C GLY A 432 -46.24 5.75 -9.70
N SER A 433 -45.00 5.91 -9.23
CA SER A 433 -44.14 7.08 -9.42
C SER A 433 -43.41 7.03 -10.75
N ALA A 434 -42.96 8.19 -11.25
CA ALA A 434 -41.89 8.23 -12.25
C ALA A 434 -41.14 9.57 -12.22
N TRP A 435 -39.83 9.49 -12.46
CA TRP A 435 -39.05 10.62 -12.94
C TRP A 435 -39.28 10.77 -14.44
N ILE A 436 -39.58 11.99 -14.89
CA ILE A 436 -39.82 12.31 -16.30
C ILE A 436 -38.90 13.46 -16.71
N SER A 437 -38.03 13.20 -17.68
CA SER A 437 -37.23 14.24 -18.33
C SER A 437 -38.03 14.95 -19.42
N LEU A 438 -37.87 16.27 -19.52
CA LEU A 438 -38.50 17.10 -20.55
C LEU A 438 -37.75 17.11 -21.89
N ALA A 439 -36.50 16.62 -21.91
CA ALA A 439 -35.65 16.62 -23.09
C ALA A 439 -35.48 15.19 -23.62
N ASP A 440 -35.51 15.07 -24.94
CA ASP A 440 -35.39 13.81 -25.68
C ASP A 440 -34.04 13.13 -25.43
N ILE A 441 -34.05 11.81 -25.40
CA ILE A 441 -32.85 10.98 -25.19
C ILE A 441 -31.89 11.18 -26.37
N GLN A 442 -30.63 11.49 -26.08
CA GLN A 442 -29.56 11.60 -27.07
C GLN A 442 -28.63 10.39 -27.02
N SER A 443 -27.81 10.22 -28.06
CA SER A 443 -26.66 9.30 -28.00
C SER A 443 -25.78 9.66 -26.80
N ASP A 444 -25.30 8.65 -26.10
CA ASP A 444 -24.47 8.74 -24.88
C ASP A 444 -25.20 9.21 -23.61
N ASP A 445 -26.51 9.41 -23.65
CA ASP A 445 -27.29 9.61 -22.43
C ASP A 445 -27.36 8.30 -21.61
N TYR A 446 -27.27 8.40 -20.28
CA TYR A 446 -27.29 7.24 -19.40
C TYR A 446 -28.08 7.43 -18.11
N ILE A 447 -28.57 6.31 -17.59
CA ILE A 447 -29.10 6.16 -16.23
C ILE A 447 -28.34 5.07 -15.49
N GLY A 448 -28.11 5.21 -14.19
CA GLY A 448 -27.25 4.31 -13.44
C GLY A 448 -27.48 4.33 -11.94
N LEU A 449 -26.75 3.47 -11.23
CA LEU A 449 -26.73 3.39 -9.77
C LEU A 449 -25.29 3.35 -9.26
N ASP A 450 -25.01 4.11 -8.21
CA ASP A 450 -23.84 3.93 -7.34
C ASP A 450 -24.28 3.17 -6.09
N LEU A 451 -23.77 1.96 -5.87
CA LEU A 451 -24.15 1.08 -4.77
C LEU A 451 -23.47 1.43 -3.42
N LEU A 452 -22.81 2.59 -3.34
CA LEU A 452 -22.04 3.11 -2.20
C LEU A 452 -20.78 2.30 -1.86
N ARG A 453 -20.73 1.03 -2.25
CA ARG A 453 -19.61 0.09 -2.05
C ARG A 453 -19.53 -0.89 -3.21
N ALA A 454 -18.32 -1.38 -3.47
CA ALA A 454 -18.07 -2.51 -4.36
C ALA A 454 -18.94 -3.73 -4.01
N MET A 455 -19.62 -4.29 -5.02
CA MET A 455 -20.49 -5.46 -4.92
C MET A 455 -19.69 -6.68 -4.40
N PRO A 456 -20.04 -7.25 -3.25
CA PRO A 456 -19.36 -8.43 -2.71
C PRO A 456 -19.91 -9.75 -3.28
N VAL A 457 -21.07 -9.69 -3.92
CA VAL A 457 -21.82 -10.82 -4.47
C VAL A 457 -22.52 -10.40 -5.77
N PRO A 458 -22.85 -11.33 -6.67
CA PRO A 458 -23.67 -11.03 -7.84
C PRO A 458 -25.00 -10.34 -7.47
N VAL A 459 -25.37 -9.32 -8.24
CA VAL A 459 -26.58 -8.50 -7.99
C VAL A 459 -27.52 -8.60 -9.16
N THR A 460 -28.82 -8.74 -8.87
CA THR A 460 -29.89 -8.68 -9.87
C THR A 460 -30.49 -7.28 -9.87
N TYR A 461 -30.63 -6.69 -11.05
CA TYR A 461 -31.22 -5.38 -11.26
C TYR A 461 -32.62 -5.50 -11.84
N ARG A 462 -33.50 -4.59 -11.42
CA ARG A 462 -34.87 -4.44 -11.90
C ARG A 462 -35.04 -3.03 -12.43
N LEU A 463 -35.48 -2.91 -13.67
CA LEU A 463 -35.70 -1.66 -14.36
C LEU A 463 -37.12 -1.62 -14.91
N LEU A 464 -37.88 -0.58 -14.53
CA LEU A 464 -39.26 -0.36 -14.98
C LEU A 464 -39.34 0.97 -15.73
N LEU A 465 -39.58 0.92 -17.05
CA LEU A 465 -39.67 2.10 -17.90
C LEU A 465 -40.96 2.13 -18.73
N ALA A 466 -41.37 3.33 -19.10
CA ALA A 466 -42.51 3.57 -20.00
C ALA A 466 -42.07 3.76 -21.47
N HIS A 467 -41.23 2.85 -21.99
CA HIS A 467 -40.63 2.93 -23.33
C HIS A 467 -40.91 1.71 -24.20
N ASP A 468 -40.77 1.88 -25.52
CA ASP A 468 -40.91 0.80 -26.51
C ASP A 468 -39.71 -0.16 -26.48
N ARG A 469 -39.89 -1.39 -27.01
CA ARG A 469 -38.85 -2.44 -26.99
C ARG A 469 -37.53 -1.99 -27.64
N THR A 470 -37.61 -1.14 -28.66
CA THR A 470 -36.45 -0.63 -29.39
C THR A 470 -35.45 0.09 -28.49
N TYR A 471 -35.91 0.74 -27.42
CA TYR A 471 -35.01 1.39 -26.46
C TYR A 471 -34.14 0.38 -25.72
N PHE A 472 -34.71 -0.75 -25.30
CA PHE A 472 -34.00 -1.74 -24.50
C PHE A 472 -32.98 -2.54 -25.32
N ASP A 473 -33.25 -2.72 -26.62
CA ASP A 473 -32.30 -3.36 -27.54
C ASP A 473 -31.06 -2.47 -27.79
N ASP A 474 -31.20 -1.14 -27.63
CA ASP A 474 -30.12 -0.15 -27.81
C ASP A 474 -29.36 0.20 -26.52
N LEU A 475 -29.74 -0.40 -25.37
CA LEU A 475 -29.10 -0.15 -24.08
C LEU A 475 -27.85 -1.02 -23.89
N GLU A 476 -26.73 -0.37 -23.59
CA GLU A 476 -25.49 -1.04 -23.19
C GLU A 476 -25.29 -0.97 -21.67
N VAL A 477 -25.07 -2.13 -21.04
CA VAL A 477 -24.76 -2.21 -19.60
C VAL A 477 -23.26 -1.97 -19.40
N GLN A 478 -22.92 -0.97 -18.60
CA GLN A 478 -21.54 -0.67 -18.23
C GLN A 478 -21.38 -0.66 -16.70
N ILE A 479 -20.23 -1.15 -16.23
CA ILE A 479 -19.85 -1.17 -14.81
C ILE A 479 -18.54 -0.42 -14.59
N SER A 480 -18.38 0.14 -13.41
CA SER A 480 -17.14 0.83 -13.02
C SER A 480 -16.81 0.62 -11.54
N PHE A 481 -15.50 0.61 -11.25
CA PHE A 481 -15.00 0.55 -9.88
C PHE A 481 -14.98 1.93 -9.22
N ASP A 482 -14.60 2.96 -9.96
CA ASP A 482 -14.33 4.32 -9.48
C ASP A 482 -15.27 5.40 -10.07
N GLY A 483 -16.09 5.03 -11.06
CA GLY A 483 -17.00 5.91 -11.77
C GLY A 483 -16.33 6.73 -12.90
N GLN A 484 -15.04 6.49 -13.17
CA GLN A 484 -14.30 7.13 -14.26
C GLN A 484 -14.02 6.15 -15.39
N ASP A 485 -13.49 4.97 -15.07
CA ASP A 485 -13.19 3.92 -16.03
C ASP A 485 -14.37 2.96 -16.14
N TRP A 486 -15.06 2.97 -17.28
CA TRP A 486 -16.26 2.17 -17.53
C TRP A 486 -15.94 0.97 -18.42
N VAL A 487 -16.45 -0.20 -18.03
CA VAL A 487 -16.31 -1.48 -18.76
C VAL A 487 -17.69 -1.93 -19.24
N SER A 488 -17.81 -2.21 -20.53
CA SER A 488 -19.02 -2.75 -21.13
C SER A 488 -19.19 -4.24 -20.84
N LEU A 489 -20.44 -4.65 -20.56
CA LEU A 489 -20.82 -6.04 -20.32
C LEU A 489 -21.85 -6.51 -21.34
N GLU A 490 -21.69 -7.75 -21.81
CA GLU A 490 -22.73 -8.46 -22.54
C GLU A 490 -23.74 -9.04 -21.54
N ALA A 491 -24.75 -8.25 -21.17
CA ALA A 491 -25.84 -8.68 -20.29
C ALA A 491 -27.16 -8.77 -21.07
N GLU A 492 -27.80 -9.95 -21.06
CA GLU A 492 -29.12 -10.12 -21.67
C GLU A 492 -30.23 -9.49 -20.79
N LEU A 493 -30.92 -8.49 -21.33
CA LEU A 493 -32.08 -7.84 -20.70
C LEU A 493 -33.34 -8.69 -20.88
N LEU A 494 -33.85 -9.27 -19.79
CA LEU A 494 -35.08 -10.05 -19.80
C LEU A 494 -36.30 -9.15 -19.52
N CYS A 495 -36.93 -8.67 -20.59
CA CYS A 495 -38.06 -7.74 -20.53
C CYS A 495 -39.44 -8.43 -20.59
N ARG A 496 -40.40 -7.94 -19.80
CA ARG A 496 -41.81 -8.36 -19.78
C ARG A 496 -42.73 -7.14 -19.87
N GLU A 497 -43.80 -7.25 -20.66
CA GLU A 497 -44.83 -6.23 -20.72
C GLU A 497 -45.77 -6.33 -19.53
N ARG A 498 -45.99 -5.19 -18.86
CA ARG A 498 -46.93 -5.04 -17.75
C ARG A 498 -48.03 -4.06 -18.16
N TYR A 499 -49.28 -4.48 -18.00
CA TYR A 499 -50.45 -3.66 -18.27
C TYR A 499 -51.06 -3.18 -16.96
N ASP A 500 -51.08 -1.87 -16.74
CA ASP A 500 -51.80 -1.31 -15.60
C ASP A 500 -53.27 -1.08 -15.98
N THR A 501 -54.14 -1.87 -15.35
CA THR A 501 -55.59 -1.78 -15.53
C THR A 501 -56.21 -0.48 -15.02
N ALA A 502 -55.53 0.25 -14.14
CA ALA A 502 -56.03 1.51 -13.56
C ALA A 502 -55.73 2.73 -14.45
N THR A 503 -54.56 2.79 -15.09
CA THR A 503 -54.13 3.94 -15.91
C THR A 503 -54.22 3.71 -17.42
N SER A 504 -54.53 2.48 -17.87
CA SER A 504 -54.52 2.08 -19.29
C SER A 504 -53.18 2.31 -20.01
N LYS A 505 -52.08 2.43 -19.26
CA LYS A 505 -50.72 2.60 -19.76
C LYS A 505 -49.98 1.26 -19.81
N ARG A 506 -49.11 1.11 -20.80
CA ARG A 506 -48.22 -0.05 -20.98
C ARG A 506 -46.83 0.32 -20.46
N TYR A 507 -46.26 -0.55 -19.63
CA TYR A 507 -44.89 -0.40 -19.12
C TYR A 507 -44.11 -1.68 -19.42
N GLN A 508 -42.79 -1.56 -19.55
CA GLN A 508 -41.90 -2.71 -19.67
C GLN A 508 -41.03 -2.85 -18.43
N GLU A 509 -41.05 -4.05 -17.86
CA GLU A 509 -40.23 -4.45 -16.72
C GLU A 509 -39.11 -5.35 -17.22
N CYS A 510 -37.88 -4.88 -17.11
CA CYS A 510 -36.68 -5.61 -17.51
C CYS A 510 -35.83 -5.97 -16.29
N GLY A 511 -35.35 -7.21 -16.28
CA GLY A 511 -34.40 -7.68 -15.27
C GLY A 511 -33.14 -8.21 -15.91
N PHE A 512 -32.00 -7.97 -15.29
CA PHE A 512 -30.71 -8.52 -15.70
C PHE A 512 -29.83 -8.75 -14.47
N GLN A 513 -28.87 -9.67 -14.57
CA GLN A 513 -28.01 -10.06 -13.46
C GLN A 513 -26.55 -9.80 -13.83
N ILE A 514 -25.81 -9.13 -12.93
CA ILE A 514 -24.37 -8.93 -13.06
C ILE A 514 -23.66 -9.93 -12.16
N LEU A 515 -22.77 -10.74 -12.75
CA LEU A 515 -22.02 -11.79 -12.06
C LEU A 515 -20.67 -11.29 -11.53
N GLU A 516 -20.17 -10.21 -12.12
CA GLU A 516 -18.92 -9.55 -11.81
C GLU A 516 -19.00 -8.87 -10.43
N ILE A 517 -18.14 -9.30 -9.51
CA ILE A 517 -18.00 -8.72 -8.18
C ILE A 517 -16.88 -7.67 -8.16
N GLY A 518 -16.88 -6.81 -7.14
CA GLY A 518 -15.86 -5.79 -6.94
C GLY A 518 -16.19 -4.43 -7.54
N TYR A 519 -17.19 -4.32 -8.42
CA TYR A 519 -17.60 -3.05 -9.03
C TYR A 519 -18.62 -2.31 -8.17
N ARG A 520 -18.55 -0.98 -8.15
CA ARG A 520 -19.41 -0.10 -7.31
C ARG A 520 -20.51 0.59 -8.12
N PHE A 521 -20.20 0.92 -9.37
CA PHE A 521 -21.06 1.70 -10.25
C PHE A 521 -21.60 0.83 -11.36
N ILE A 522 -22.84 1.12 -11.76
CA ILE A 522 -23.48 0.57 -12.94
C ILE A 522 -24.17 1.72 -13.70
N ARG A 523 -24.12 1.71 -15.03
CA ARG A 523 -24.94 2.57 -15.88
C ARG A 523 -25.44 1.81 -17.11
N LEU A 524 -26.56 2.29 -17.64
CA LEU A 524 -27.19 1.87 -18.87
C LEU A 524 -27.06 3.02 -19.87
N LEU A 525 -26.22 2.84 -20.88
CA LEU A 525 -25.91 3.84 -21.90
C LEU A 525 -26.81 3.65 -23.12
N SER A 526 -27.38 4.73 -23.65
CA SER A 526 -28.15 4.73 -24.90
C SER A 526 -27.25 5.05 -26.09
N HIS A 527 -27.19 4.18 -27.10
CA HIS A 527 -26.41 4.41 -28.33
C HIS A 527 -27.15 5.22 -29.40
N SER A 528 -28.48 5.25 -29.35
CA SER A 528 -29.30 5.93 -30.34
C SER A 528 -30.05 7.12 -29.74
N PRO A 529 -30.25 8.20 -30.52
CA PRO A 529 -31.16 9.28 -30.15
C PRO A 529 -32.62 8.85 -30.39
N LEU A 530 -33.52 9.24 -29.48
CA LEU A 530 -34.93 8.86 -29.51
C LEU A 530 -35.84 10.07 -29.24
N ASP A 531 -36.98 10.14 -29.93
CA ASP A 531 -37.92 11.28 -29.92
C ASP A 531 -38.79 11.37 -28.64
N TYR A 532 -38.29 10.89 -27.50
CA TYR A 532 -38.95 10.97 -26.21
C TYR A 532 -37.91 11.04 -25.08
N GLY A 533 -38.27 11.71 -23.97
CA GLY A 533 -37.42 11.84 -22.78
C GLY A 533 -37.46 10.62 -21.85
N TYR A 534 -36.53 10.55 -20.89
CA TYR A 534 -36.51 9.50 -19.87
C TYR A 534 -37.80 9.48 -19.03
N ALA A 535 -38.49 8.34 -18.96
CA ALA A 535 -39.62 8.09 -18.06
C ALA A 535 -39.32 6.85 -17.20
N VAL A 536 -38.57 7.06 -16.11
CA VAL A 536 -38.09 6.00 -15.22
C VAL A 536 -39.03 5.85 -14.03
N HIS A 537 -39.71 4.71 -13.94
CA HIS A 537 -40.64 4.40 -12.85
C HIS A 537 -39.93 3.77 -11.64
N ASP A 538 -39.01 2.84 -11.87
CA ASP A 538 -38.23 2.21 -10.80
C ASP A 538 -36.91 1.68 -11.37
N PHE A 539 -35.80 1.93 -10.67
CA PHE A 539 -34.51 1.29 -10.90
C PHE A 539 -33.96 0.74 -9.58
N GLY A 540 -34.22 -0.53 -9.35
CA GLY A 540 -33.88 -1.24 -8.11
C GLY A 540 -32.87 -2.37 -8.31
N PHE A 541 -32.38 -2.92 -7.19
CA PHE A 541 -31.47 -4.05 -7.18
C PHE A 541 -31.68 -4.94 -5.94
N HIS A 542 -31.31 -6.22 -6.03
CA HIS A 542 -31.32 -7.16 -4.91
C HIS A 542 -30.33 -8.32 -5.11
N ALA A 543 -29.86 -8.93 -4.02
CA ALA A 543 -29.06 -10.16 -4.07
C ALA A 543 -29.72 -11.27 -3.24
N LYS A 544 -30.83 -11.81 -3.76
CA LYS A 544 -31.62 -12.84 -3.08
C LYS A 544 -31.07 -14.24 -3.38
N ILE A 545 -30.90 -15.06 -2.34
CA ILE A 545 -30.60 -16.49 -2.46
C ILE A 545 -31.75 -17.31 -1.87
N LYS A 546 -32.14 -18.38 -2.57
CA LYS A 546 -33.12 -19.36 -2.08
C LYS A 546 -32.44 -20.37 -1.17
N HIS A 547 -32.97 -20.54 0.04
CA HIS A 547 -32.44 -21.45 1.04
C HIS A 547 -32.72 -22.93 0.67
N GLY A 548 -31.91 -23.53 -0.23
CA GLY A 548 -31.88 -24.99 -0.42
C GLY A 548 -32.28 -25.55 -1.80
N SER A 549 -31.79 -25.00 -2.91
CA SER A 549 -31.86 -25.66 -4.22
C SER A 549 -30.57 -26.41 -4.55
N GLY A 550 -30.34 -27.53 -3.85
CA GLY A 550 -29.49 -28.62 -4.33
C GLY A 550 -30.38 -29.80 -4.68
N ILE A 551 -30.58 -30.07 -5.97
CA ILE A 551 -31.10 -31.37 -6.41
C ILE A 551 -29.88 -32.21 -6.76
N VAL A 552 -29.44 -33.03 -5.81
CA VAL A 552 -28.63 -34.22 -6.06
C VAL A 552 -29.44 -35.40 -5.53
N ASN A 553 -29.73 -36.35 -6.43
CA ASN A 553 -30.26 -37.65 -6.07
C ASN A 553 -29.25 -38.37 -5.18
N ASN A 554 -29.78 -39.04 -4.15
CA ASN A 554 -29.05 -39.89 -3.22
C ASN A 554 -28.00 -40.77 -3.92
N ASP A 555 -26.73 -40.56 -3.58
CA ASP A 555 -25.74 -41.56 -3.18
C ASP A 555 -24.34 -40.96 -3.30
N GLN A 556 -23.90 -40.18 -2.28
CA GLN A 556 -22.51 -40.01 -1.83
C GLN A 556 -22.41 -38.92 -0.76
N GLU A 557 -21.73 -39.23 0.35
CA GLU A 557 -21.48 -38.38 1.53
C GLU A 557 -20.42 -37.28 1.27
N ASP A 558 -20.43 -36.59 0.12
CA ASP A 558 -19.40 -35.61 -0.24
C ASP A 558 -19.88 -34.14 -0.30
N GLY A 559 -21.13 -33.86 0.08
CA GLY A 559 -21.74 -32.52 -0.05
C GLY A 559 -21.19 -31.43 0.88
N ALA A 560 -20.44 -31.78 1.93
CA ALA A 560 -19.81 -30.79 2.82
C ALA A 560 -18.43 -30.33 2.30
N GLU A 561 -17.70 -31.18 1.57
CA GLU A 561 -16.44 -30.80 0.93
C GLU A 561 -16.67 -29.96 -0.34
N GLU A 562 -17.78 -30.15 -1.05
CA GLU A 562 -18.10 -29.39 -2.26
C GLU A 562 -18.52 -27.94 -1.93
N TYR A 563 -19.13 -27.71 -0.76
CA TYR A 563 -19.45 -26.38 -0.24
C TYR A 563 -18.21 -25.59 0.24
N GLU A 564 -17.15 -26.29 0.65
CA GLU A 564 -15.83 -25.67 0.89
C GLU A 564 -15.03 -25.50 -0.43
N ARG A 565 -15.11 -26.45 -1.38
CA ARG A 565 -14.43 -26.34 -2.69
C ARG A 565 -14.99 -25.22 -3.58
N ALA A 566 -16.30 -24.96 -3.56
CA ALA A 566 -16.91 -23.85 -4.30
C ALA A 566 -16.56 -22.45 -3.75
N ARG A 567 -15.91 -22.37 -2.59
CA ARG A 567 -15.42 -21.13 -1.98
C ARG A 567 -14.05 -20.69 -2.50
N TYR A 568 -13.36 -21.55 -3.25
CA TYR A 568 -12.09 -21.26 -3.90
C TYR A 568 -12.36 -20.76 -5.33
N ILE A 569 -12.66 -19.47 -5.47
CA ILE A 569 -12.54 -18.80 -6.77
C ILE A 569 -11.04 -18.67 -7.03
N HIS A 570 -10.53 -19.59 -7.84
CA HIS A 570 -9.16 -19.64 -8.33
C HIS A 570 -8.85 -18.33 -9.08
N VAL A 571 -7.86 -17.55 -8.64
CA VAL A 571 -7.58 -16.24 -9.25
C VAL A 571 -6.74 -16.43 -10.52
N LYS A 572 -7.42 -16.92 -11.56
CA LYS A 572 -7.04 -16.82 -12.97
C LYS A 572 -7.68 -15.55 -13.52
N PHE A 573 -6.88 -14.66 -14.08
CA PHE A 573 -7.38 -13.45 -14.75
C PHE A 573 -6.51 -13.13 -15.96
N HIS A 574 -7.06 -12.33 -16.88
CA HIS A 574 -6.38 -11.91 -18.10
C HIS A 574 -5.91 -10.46 -17.95
N LEU A 575 -4.65 -10.21 -18.27
CA LEU A 575 -4.09 -8.87 -18.46
C LEU A 575 -3.87 -8.65 -19.95
N ASP A 576 -4.84 -8.02 -20.59
CA ASP A 576 -5.05 -8.00 -22.04
C ASP A 576 -4.94 -9.42 -22.63
N GLU A 577 -3.86 -9.76 -23.34
CA GLU A 577 -3.65 -11.06 -23.98
C GLU A 577 -2.96 -12.11 -23.07
N VAL A 578 -2.42 -11.71 -21.92
CA VAL A 578 -1.63 -12.60 -21.04
C VAL A 578 -2.51 -13.19 -19.93
N GLU A 579 -2.57 -14.51 -19.87
CA GLU A 579 -3.28 -15.23 -18.82
C GLU A 579 -2.40 -15.42 -17.57
N VAL A 580 -2.79 -14.81 -16.45
CA VAL A 580 -2.02 -14.84 -15.20
C VAL A 580 -2.68 -15.77 -14.19
N TYR A 581 -1.87 -16.68 -13.65
CA TYR A 581 -2.22 -17.58 -12.55
C TYR A 581 -1.65 -17.02 -11.26
N PHE A 582 -2.51 -16.54 -10.35
CA PHE A 582 -2.08 -15.97 -9.09
C PHE A 582 -2.24 -16.98 -7.95
N PRO A 583 -1.20 -17.25 -7.14
CA PRO A 583 -1.18 -18.40 -6.22
C PRO A 583 -1.94 -18.16 -4.90
N TYR A 584 -2.83 -17.17 -4.86
CA TYR A 584 -3.66 -16.81 -3.71
C TYR A 584 -5.11 -16.61 -4.14
N GLU A 585 -6.04 -16.82 -3.20
CA GLU A 585 -7.49 -16.71 -3.43
C GLU A 585 -7.98 -15.30 -3.77
N LYS A 586 -7.20 -14.27 -3.44
CA LYS A 586 -7.57 -12.86 -3.65
C LYS A 586 -6.38 -12.06 -4.12
N ILE A 587 -6.66 -11.12 -5.01
CA ILE A 587 -5.74 -10.09 -5.49
C ILE A 587 -6.18 -8.73 -4.96
N TYR A 588 -5.22 -7.89 -4.56
CA TYR A 588 -5.47 -6.49 -4.23
C TYR A 588 -5.54 -5.63 -5.49
N PRO A 589 -6.37 -4.57 -5.53
CA PRO A 589 -6.44 -3.66 -6.68
C PRO A 589 -5.07 -3.08 -7.07
N GLU A 590 -4.25 -2.72 -6.09
CA GLU A 590 -2.88 -2.24 -6.29
C GLU A 590 -1.95 -3.31 -6.89
N GLN A 591 -2.12 -4.59 -6.56
CA GLN A 591 -1.34 -5.67 -7.19
C GLN A 591 -1.70 -5.80 -8.67
N TYR A 592 -2.98 -5.68 -9.01
CA TYR A 592 -3.44 -5.71 -10.40
C TYR A 592 -2.87 -4.53 -11.21
N ARG A 593 -2.94 -3.32 -10.67
CA ARG A 593 -2.33 -2.11 -11.28
C ARG A 593 -0.83 -2.26 -11.46
N TYR A 594 -0.13 -2.76 -10.43
CA TYR A 594 1.30 -3.05 -10.50
C TYR A 594 1.64 -4.01 -11.65
N MET A 595 0.85 -5.07 -11.81
CA MET A 595 1.06 -6.03 -12.90
C MET A 595 0.73 -5.43 -14.27
N SER A 596 -0.31 -4.63 -14.39
CA SER A 596 -0.63 -3.92 -15.64
C SER A 596 0.52 -3.03 -16.09
N ASP A 597 1.08 -2.23 -15.18
CA ASP A 597 2.17 -1.30 -15.48
C ASP A 597 3.48 -2.02 -15.75
N LEU A 598 3.76 -3.09 -15.00
CA LEU A 598 4.90 -3.95 -15.27
C LEU A 598 4.79 -4.59 -16.66
N LYS A 599 3.60 -5.04 -17.07
CA LYS A 599 3.36 -5.58 -18.40
C LYS A 599 3.61 -4.53 -19.49
N ARG A 600 3.06 -3.32 -19.33
CA ARG A 600 3.29 -2.19 -20.26
C ARG A 600 4.79 -1.88 -20.43
N ALA A 601 5.59 -1.99 -19.37
CA ALA A 601 7.04 -1.82 -19.44
C ALA A 601 7.73 -2.95 -20.24
N LEU A 602 7.32 -4.20 -20.01
CA LEU A 602 7.85 -5.38 -20.71
C LEU A 602 7.55 -5.33 -22.21
N ASP A 603 6.33 -4.92 -22.58
CA ASP A 603 5.90 -4.76 -23.98
C ASP A 603 6.66 -3.65 -24.70
N ALA A 604 6.91 -2.54 -24.00
CA ALA A 604 7.68 -1.41 -24.53
C ALA A 604 9.20 -1.68 -24.60
N LYS A 605 9.69 -2.83 -24.09
CA LYS A 605 11.12 -3.15 -23.94
C LYS A 605 11.92 -2.00 -23.31
N GLY A 606 11.39 -1.45 -22.22
CA GLY A 606 12.00 -0.30 -21.55
C GLY A 606 12.15 -0.52 -20.05
N HIS A 607 13.12 0.17 -19.45
CA HIS A 607 13.31 0.14 -18.00
C HIS A 607 12.11 0.76 -17.27
N CYS A 608 11.79 0.24 -16.08
CA CYS A 608 10.71 0.78 -15.26
C CYS A 608 11.10 0.86 -13.80
N MET A 609 10.42 1.76 -13.09
CA MET A 609 10.62 2.01 -11.68
C MET A 609 9.25 2.02 -10.99
N LEU A 610 9.05 1.06 -10.08
CA LEU A 610 7.75 0.81 -9.46
C LEU A 610 7.91 0.79 -7.94
N GLU A 611 7.31 1.77 -7.27
CA GLU A 611 7.21 1.80 -5.82
C GLU A 611 5.94 1.07 -5.38
N MET A 612 6.09 -0.06 -4.68
CA MET A 612 4.95 -0.81 -4.14
C MET A 612 5.16 -1.14 -2.67
N PRO A 613 4.26 -0.70 -1.76
CA PRO A 613 4.50 -0.75 -0.33
C PRO A 613 4.73 -2.17 0.18
N SER A 614 5.53 -2.27 1.24
CA SER A 614 5.86 -3.55 1.87
C SER A 614 4.61 -4.29 2.35
N GLY A 615 4.61 -5.62 2.26
CA GLY A 615 3.50 -6.47 2.70
C GLY A 615 2.34 -6.60 1.71
N THR A 616 2.37 -5.91 0.56
CA THR A 616 1.38 -6.03 -0.53
C THR A 616 1.49 -7.33 -1.33
N GLY A 617 2.52 -8.15 -1.16
CA GLY A 617 2.76 -9.32 -2.03
C GLY A 617 3.50 -9.01 -3.35
N LYS A 618 4.34 -7.97 -3.35
CA LYS A 618 5.19 -7.54 -4.48
C LYS A 618 5.93 -8.63 -5.21
N THR A 619 6.68 -9.46 -4.50
CA THR A 619 7.44 -10.57 -5.09
C THR A 619 6.52 -11.53 -5.84
N VAL A 620 5.36 -11.86 -5.27
CA VAL A 620 4.39 -12.79 -5.88
C VAL A 620 3.78 -12.19 -7.14
N SER A 621 3.31 -10.94 -7.09
CA SER A 621 2.73 -10.26 -8.25
C SER A 621 3.72 -10.17 -9.40
N LEU A 622 4.97 -9.81 -9.10
CA LEU A 622 6.04 -9.73 -10.08
C LEU A 622 6.35 -11.08 -10.71
N LEU A 623 6.54 -12.13 -9.90
CA LEU A 623 6.83 -13.48 -10.40
C LEU A 623 5.67 -14.04 -11.22
N SER A 624 4.42 -13.86 -10.75
CA SER A 624 3.22 -14.38 -11.42
C SER A 624 3.07 -13.79 -12.82
N LEU A 625 3.28 -12.47 -12.96
CA LEU A 625 3.21 -11.82 -14.26
C LEU A 625 4.37 -12.20 -15.18
N ILE A 626 5.62 -12.14 -14.71
CA ILE A 626 6.78 -12.37 -15.59
C ILE A 626 6.76 -13.81 -16.13
N ILE A 627 6.38 -14.79 -15.30
CA ILE A 627 6.27 -16.18 -15.75
C ILE A 627 5.14 -16.33 -16.75
N ALA A 628 3.97 -15.74 -16.49
CA ALA A 628 2.88 -15.74 -17.46
C ALA A 628 3.30 -15.09 -18.80
N TYR A 629 4.07 -14.01 -18.74
CA TYR A 629 4.60 -13.31 -19.90
C TYR A 629 5.59 -14.16 -20.71
N GLN A 630 6.52 -14.83 -20.03
CA GLN A 630 7.48 -15.75 -20.64
C GLN A 630 6.76 -16.88 -21.41
N GLN A 631 5.71 -17.43 -20.81
CA GLN A 631 4.94 -18.51 -21.43
C GLN A 631 4.10 -18.03 -22.61
N HIS A 632 3.44 -16.88 -22.48
CA HIS A 632 2.57 -16.35 -23.54
C HIS A 632 3.33 -16.05 -24.83
N HIS A 633 4.49 -15.39 -24.73
CA HIS A 633 5.29 -15.05 -25.90
C HIS A 633 6.21 -16.19 -26.37
N ASN A 634 6.18 -17.35 -25.69
CA ASN A 634 7.12 -18.47 -25.87
C ASN A 634 8.58 -18.01 -25.96
N ASP A 635 8.87 -16.89 -25.30
CA ASP A 635 10.07 -16.11 -25.47
C ASP A 635 11.04 -16.61 -24.40
N GLN A 636 12.21 -17.11 -24.81
CA GLN A 636 13.23 -17.67 -23.90
C GLN A 636 13.91 -16.60 -23.02
N ARG A 637 13.25 -15.46 -22.80
CA ARG A 637 13.75 -14.34 -21.99
C ARG A 637 13.88 -14.80 -20.55
N LYS A 638 15.11 -15.06 -20.13
CA LYS A 638 15.43 -15.48 -18.77
C LYS A 638 15.13 -14.39 -17.76
N LEU A 639 14.54 -14.77 -16.62
CA LEU A 639 14.33 -13.88 -15.48
C LEU A 639 15.58 -13.90 -14.59
N ILE A 640 16.14 -12.73 -14.37
CA ILE A 640 17.21 -12.49 -13.42
C ILE A 640 16.63 -11.69 -12.26
N TYR A 641 16.45 -12.35 -11.12
CA TYR A 641 15.97 -11.72 -9.90
C TYR A 641 17.16 -11.38 -8.99
N CYS A 642 17.30 -10.10 -8.71
CA CYS A 642 18.35 -9.57 -7.86
C CYS A 642 17.74 -9.11 -6.54
N SER A 643 18.25 -9.64 -5.43
CA SER A 643 17.88 -9.22 -4.07
C SER A 643 19.10 -8.72 -3.30
N ARG A 644 18.89 -8.04 -2.18
CA ARG A 644 20.00 -7.54 -1.36
C ARG A 644 20.60 -8.65 -0.49
N THR A 645 19.76 -9.38 0.24
CA THR A 645 20.21 -10.33 1.27
C THR A 645 19.92 -11.80 0.95
N VAL A 646 20.64 -12.73 1.59
CA VAL A 646 20.44 -14.18 1.40
C VAL A 646 19.06 -14.66 1.86
N PRO A 647 18.50 -14.21 3.01
CA PRO A 647 17.14 -14.58 3.41
C PRO A 647 16.07 -14.16 2.41
N GLU A 648 16.22 -13.01 1.74
CA GLU A 648 15.29 -12.60 0.68
C GLU A 648 15.39 -13.49 -0.55
N ILE A 649 16.60 -13.94 -0.93
CA ILE A 649 16.80 -14.92 -2.01
C ILE A 649 16.04 -16.22 -1.70
N GLU A 650 16.13 -16.70 -0.46
CA GLU A 650 15.39 -17.90 -0.02
C GLU A 650 13.87 -17.69 -0.04
N LYS A 651 13.39 -16.53 0.43
CA LYS A 651 11.96 -16.16 0.37
C LYS A 651 11.45 -16.11 -1.08
N ALA A 652 12.20 -15.48 -1.99
CA ALA A 652 11.83 -15.40 -3.41
C ALA A 652 11.78 -16.79 -4.07
N LEU A 653 12.74 -17.68 -3.77
CA LEU A 653 12.72 -19.06 -4.24
C LEU A 653 11.53 -19.86 -3.67
N ALA A 654 11.16 -19.63 -2.41
CA ALA A 654 10.01 -20.28 -1.79
C ALA A 654 8.68 -19.82 -2.41
N GLU A 655 8.50 -18.52 -2.67
CA GLU A 655 7.32 -18.00 -3.38
C GLU A 655 7.26 -18.50 -4.82
N LEU A 656 8.39 -18.55 -5.52
CA LEU A 656 8.49 -19.14 -6.85
C LEU A 656 8.07 -20.63 -6.84
N LYS A 657 8.50 -21.40 -5.83
CA LYS A 657 8.13 -22.81 -5.64
C LYS A 657 6.63 -22.97 -5.39
N ARG A 658 6.02 -22.09 -4.60
CA ARG A 658 4.57 -22.05 -4.38
C ARG A 658 3.81 -21.75 -5.67
N LEU A 659 4.28 -20.77 -6.45
CA LEU A 659 3.67 -20.41 -7.73
C LEU A 659 3.67 -21.58 -8.73
N MET A 660 4.81 -22.27 -8.90
CA MET A 660 4.85 -23.42 -9.82
C MET A 660 4.03 -24.61 -9.33
N ALA A 661 4.01 -24.87 -8.01
CA ALA A 661 3.13 -25.89 -7.45
C ALA A 661 1.66 -25.57 -7.71
N TYR A 662 1.27 -24.29 -7.59
CA TYR A 662 -0.06 -23.82 -7.91
C TYR A 662 -0.39 -24.01 -9.39
N ARG A 663 0.50 -23.61 -10.31
CA ARG A 663 0.32 -23.82 -11.77
C ARG A 663 0.17 -25.31 -12.11
N LYS A 664 1.01 -26.17 -11.54
CA LYS A 664 0.93 -27.63 -11.72
C LYS A 664 -0.41 -28.20 -11.26
N ALA A 665 -0.94 -27.73 -10.14
CA ALA A 665 -2.26 -28.15 -9.65
C ALA A 665 -3.42 -27.77 -10.60
N HIS A 666 -3.22 -26.78 -11.47
CA HIS A 666 -4.20 -26.34 -12.49
C HIS A 666 -3.96 -26.98 -13.87
N GLY A 667 -3.19 -28.07 -13.94
CA GLY A 667 -2.99 -28.85 -15.16
C GLY A 667 -1.90 -28.30 -16.10
N LEU A 668 -1.13 -27.31 -15.68
CA LEU A 668 0.03 -26.80 -16.41
C LEU A 668 1.29 -27.57 -15.98
N GLU A 669 1.62 -28.67 -16.66
CA GLU A 669 2.92 -29.33 -16.50
C GLU A 669 3.94 -28.71 -17.46
N GLU A 670 4.85 -27.90 -16.92
CA GLU A 670 5.86 -27.15 -17.66
C GLU A 670 7.27 -27.57 -17.22
N GLU A 671 8.20 -27.68 -18.18
CA GLU A 671 9.62 -27.84 -17.89
C GLU A 671 10.22 -26.49 -17.46
N TYR A 672 10.14 -26.19 -16.16
CA TYR A 672 10.67 -24.94 -15.60
C TYR A 672 11.79 -25.19 -14.60
N LEU A 673 12.95 -24.55 -14.81
CA LEU A 673 14.10 -24.62 -13.91
C LEU A 673 14.36 -23.27 -13.23
N GLY A 674 14.23 -23.24 -11.91
CA GLY A 674 14.54 -22.09 -11.06
C GLY A 674 15.69 -22.40 -10.09
N ILE A 675 16.74 -21.59 -10.09
CA ILE A 675 17.92 -21.79 -9.24
C ILE A 675 18.28 -20.55 -8.42
N GLY A 676 18.71 -20.79 -7.18
CA GLY A 676 19.32 -19.78 -6.31
C GLY A 676 20.85 -19.82 -6.36
N LEU A 677 21.49 -18.68 -6.63
CA LEU A 677 22.95 -18.54 -6.61
C LEU A 677 23.40 -17.62 -5.48
N THR A 678 24.30 -18.13 -4.64
CA THR A 678 24.92 -17.37 -3.54
C THR A 678 26.43 -17.68 -3.43
N SER A 679 27.07 -17.17 -2.37
CA SER A 679 28.50 -17.36 -2.13
C SER A 679 28.88 -18.83 -1.88
N ARG A 680 30.15 -19.17 -2.15
CA ARG A 680 30.71 -20.50 -1.87
C ARG A 680 30.55 -20.90 -0.40
N LYS A 681 30.60 -19.94 0.53
CA LYS A 681 30.38 -20.18 1.96
C LYS A 681 29.04 -20.86 2.25
N ASN A 682 27.99 -20.50 1.52
CA ASN A 682 26.65 -21.04 1.76
C ASN A 682 26.42 -22.39 1.05
N LEU A 683 27.07 -22.62 -0.09
CA LEU A 683 26.87 -23.81 -0.93
C LEU A 683 27.97 -24.88 -0.81
N CYS A 684 29.07 -24.62 -0.08
CA CYS A 684 30.17 -25.59 0.06
C CYS A 684 29.76 -26.79 0.94
N LEU A 685 30.09 -27.99 0.48
CA LEU A 685 29.89 -29.26 1.20
C LEU A 685 31.19 -29.86 1.75
N HIS A 686 32.36 -29.34 1.35
CA HIS A 686 33.64 -29.91 1.73
C HIS A 686 33.88 -29.77 3.25
N PRO A 687 34.20 -30.84 3.98
CA PRO A 687 34.14 -30.87 5.45
C PRO A 687 35.16 -29.95 6.14
N THR A 688 36.30 -29.66 5.51
CA THR A 688 37.30 -28.73 6.06
C THR A 688 37.02 -27.28 5.67
N VAL A 689 36.50 -27.05 4.46
CA VAL A 689 36.31 -25.70 3.91
C VAL A 689 35.00 -25.09 4.42
N SER A 690 33.94 -25.90 4.53
CA SER A 690 32.62 -25.44 5.03
C SER A 690 32.64 -24.98 6.50
N LYS A 691 33.66 -25.34 7.29
CA LYS A 691 33.80 -24.91 8.68
C LYS A 691 34.37 -23.49 8.84
N GLU A 692 34.93 -22.94 7.78
CA GLU A 692 35.54 -21.61 7.80
C GLU A 692 34.49 -20.51 7.93
N LYS A 693 34.74 -19.53 8.82
CA LYS A 693 33.78 -18.44 9.08
C LYS A 693 33.85 -17.32 8.04
N LYS A 694 35.03 -17.07 7.46
CA LYS A 694 35.28 -15.96 6.52
C LYS A 694 35.08 -16.43 5.08
N GLY A 695 34.33 -15.68 4.28
CA GLY A 695 34.08 -16.02 2.87
C GLY A 695 35.37 -16.08 2.03
N LYS A 696 36.26 -15.10 2.19
CA LYS A 696 37.53 -15.05 1.44
C LYS A 696 38.43 -16.28 1.66
N THR A 697 38.46 -16.80 2.89
CA THR A 697 39.24 -18.00 3.20
C THR A 697 38.61 -19.26 2.62
N VAL A 698 37.27 -19.34 2.61
CA VAL A 698 36.51 -20.39 1.90
C VAL A 698 36.88 -20.39 0.43
N ASP A 699 36.89 -19.22 -0.21
CA ASP A 699 37.17 -19.09 -1.64
C ASP A 699 38.61 -19.50 -1.98
N ALA A 700 39.58 -19.04 -1.18
CA ALA A 700 41.00 -19.38 -1.36
C ALA A 700 41.24 -20.88 -1.18
N LYS A 701 40.71 -21.50 -0.11
CA LYS A 701 40.85 -22.95 0.12
C LYS A 701 40.13 -23.76 -0.95
N CYS A 702 38.93 -23.35 -1.36
CA CYS A 702 38.22 -24.01 -2.46
C CYS A 702 39.06 -23.99 -3.74
N ARG A 703 39.67 -22.85 -4.07
CA ARG A 703 40.56 -22.74 -5.24
C ARG A 703 41.80 -23.64 -5.11
N ASN A 704 42.44 -23.68 -3.94
CA ASN A 704 43.59 -24.56 -3.72
C ASN A 704 43.25 -26.03 -4.05
N LEU A 705 42.01 -26.46 -3.80
CA LEU A 705 41.54 -27.82 -4.09
C LEU A 705 41.06 -28.03 -5.53
N THR A 706 40.61 -26.98 -6.23
CA THR A 706 40.01 -27.09 -7.58
C THR A 706 40.90 -26.58 -8.71
N ALA A 707 42.02 -25.94 -8.40
CA ALA A 707 42.91 -25.35 -9.40
C ALA A 707 43.44 -26.40 -10.41
N SER A 708 43.43 -26.07 -11.70
CA SER A 708 43.86 -26.98 -12.78
C SER A 708 45.23 -27.63 -12.56
N TRP A 709 46.25 -26.85 -12.18
CA TRP A 709 47.61 -27.36 -11.93
C TRP A 709 47.66 -28.33 -10.75
N MET A 710 46.78 -28.14 -9.76
CA MET A 710 46.71 -29.05 -8.61
C MET A 710 46.06 -30.37 -9.01
N ARG A 711 45.02 -30.31 -9.85
CA ARG A 711 44.35 -31.49 -10.41
C ARG A 711 45.29 -32.31 -11.30
N GLU A 712 46.06 -31.64 -12.15
CA GLU A 712 47.04 -32.27 -13.05
C GLU A 712 48.17 -32.96 -12.27
N LYS A 713 48.76 -32.29 -11.27
CA LYS A 713 49.76 -32.90 -10.37
C LYS A 713 49.21 -34.11 -9.62
N THR A 714 47.97 -34.04 -9.13
CA THR A 714 47.34 -35.18 -8.43
C THR A 714 47.07 -36.33 -9.40
N LYS A 715 46.68 -36.03 -10.65
CA LYS A 715 46.48 -37.03 -11.70
C LYS A 715 47.81 -37.73 -12.06
N GLU A 716 48.87 -36.97 -12.29
CA GLU A 716 50.22 -37.50 -12.54
C GLU A 716 50.75 -38.33 -11.36
N ALA A 717 50.55 -37.86 -10.12
CA ALA A 717 50.96 -38.60 -8.93
C ALA A 717 50.18 -39.92 -8.74
N ARG A 718 48.88 -39.93 -9.07
CA ARG A 718 48.04 -41.14 -9.08
C ARG A 718 48.49 -42.12 -10.15
N GLU A 719 48.80 -41.65 -11.35
CA GLU A 719 49.32 -42.46 -12.46
C GLU A 719 50.73 -43.02 -12.16
N ALA A 720 51.55 -42.28 -11.41
CA ALA A 720 52.87 -42.71 -10.94
C ALA A 720 52.86 -43.64 -9.69
N GLY A 721 51.68 -44.02 -9.18
CA GLY A 721 51.54 -44.95 -8.05
C GLY A 721 51.94 -44.38 -6.68
N GLN A 722 52.12 -43.07 -6.55
CA GLN A 722 52.50 -42.41 -5.29
C GLN A 722 51.25 -41.97 -4.51
N VAL A 723 50.70 -42.88 -3.70
CA VAL A 723 49.44 -42.68 -2.95
C VAL A 723 49.56 -41.65 -1.80
N ASN A 724 50.78 -41.32 -1.35
CA ASN A 724 51.04 -40.46 -0.19
C ASN A 724 51.57 -39.06 -0.55
N SER A 725 51.06 -38.45 -1.61
CA SER A 725 51.31 -37.03 -1.88
C SER A 725 50.39 -36.16 -1.02
N SER A 726 50.89 -35.06 -0.46
CA SER A 726 50.15 -34.01 0.28
C SER A 726 49.09 -33.28 -0.55
N ALA A 727 48.86 -33.73 -1.79
CA ALA A 727 47.96 -33.17 -2.77
C ALA A 727 46.53 -33.69 -2.60
N GLN A 728 45.69 -32.93 -1.90
CA GLN A 728 44.25 -33.21 -1.78
C GLN A 728 43.46 -32.40 -2.82
N THR A 729 42.61 -33.09 -3.59
CA THR A 729 41.62 -32.48 -4.51
C THR A 729 40.23 -32.49 -3.85
N CYS A 730 39.28 -31.73 -4.40
CA CYS A 730 37.90 -31.77 -3.93
C CYS A 730 37.10 -32.88 -4.63
N ASP A 731 36.72 -33.94 -3.91
CA ASP A 731 35.97 -35.07 -4.47
C ASP A 731 34.65 -34.63 -5.13
N PHE A 732 33.91 -33.72 -4.49
CA PHE A 732 32.65 -33.19 -5.01
C PHE A 732 32.79 -32.48 -6.36
N TYR A 733 33.95 -31.83 -6.61
CA TYR A 733 34.21 -31.12 -7.85
C TYR A 733 34.68 -32.09 -8.95
N GLU A 734 35.57 -33.03 -8.62
CA GLU A 734 36.01 -34.05 -9.59
C GLU A 734 34.87 -34.94 -10.08
N ASN A 735 33.94 -35.30 -9.18
CA ASN A 735 32.75 -36.05 -9.54
C ASN A 735 31.85 -35.27 -10.51
N LEU A 736 31.74 -33.95 -10.32
CA LEU A 736 30.99 -33.07 -11.22
C LEU A 736 31.62 -32.96 -12.61
N GLU A 737 32.95 -32.91 -12.67
CA GLU A 737 33.70 -32.90 -13.93
C GLU A 737 33.57 -34.23 -14.68
N THR A 738 33.58 -35.34 -13.95
CA THR A 738 33.44 -36.68 -14.53
C THR A 738 32.01 -36.94 -15.02
N ALA A 739 31.00 -36.40 -14.34
CA ALA A 739 29.59 -36.65 -14.63
C ALA A 739 29.10 -36.07 -15.99
N GLN A 740 29.89 -35.21 -16.65
CA GLN A 740 29.67 -34.54 -17.95
C GLN A 740 28.33 -33.79 -18.18
N ASN A 741 27.22 -34.11 -17.50
CA ASN A 741 25.96 -33.36 -17.46
C ASN A 741 25.10 -33.78 -16.24
N PRO A 742 25.17 -33.09 -15.09
CA PRO A 742 24.16 -33.25 -14.05
C PRO A 742 22.88 -32.56 -14.51
N VAL A 743 21.97 -33.32 -15.12
CA VAL A 743 20.63 -32.79 -15.44
C VAL A 743 19.87 -32.68 -14.12
N LEU A 744 19.80 -31.47 -13.55
CA LEU A 744 18.74 -31.18 -12.59
C LEU A 744 17.41 -31.38 -13.31
N THR A 745 16.52 -32.14 -12.69
CA THR A 745 15.16 -32.28 -13.19
C THR A 745 14.46 -30.93 -13.18
N SER A 746 13.46 -30.75 -14.04
CA SER A 746 12.61 -29.56 -14.04
C SER A 746 12.03 -29.36 -12.63
N GLY A 747 12.25 -28.20 -12.05
CA GLY A 747 11.89 -27.89 -10.67
C GLY A 747 12.56 -26.62 -10.16
N ILE A 748 12.13 -26.18 -8.98
CA ILE A 748 12.70 -25.02 -8.30
C ILE A 748 13.49 -25.51 -7.10
N TYR A 749 14.76 -25.14 -7.08
CA TYR A 749 15.70 -25.56 -6.05
C TYR A 749 16.07 -24.38 -5.15
N THR A 750 15.69 -24.48 -3.88
CA THR A 750 16.19 -23.59 -2.82
C THR A 750 17.66 -23.87 -2.51
N LEU A 751 18.32 -22.99 -1.75
CA LEU A 751 19.73 -23.18 -1.38
C LEU A 751 19.95 -24.48 -0.59
N ASP A 752 19.03 -24.83 0.32
CA ASP A 752 19.10 -26.07 1.07
C ASP A 752 18.77 -27.30 0.20
N ASP A 753 17.80 -27.20 -0.72
CA ASP A 753 17.50 -28.27 -1.69
C ASP A 753 18.75 -28.59 -2.53
N LEU A 754 19.49 -27.58 -3.00
CA LEU A 754 20.73 -27.74 -3.77
C LEU A 754 21.84 -28.40 -2.94
N ARG A 755 21.98 -28.03 -1.67
CA ARG A 755 22.96 -28.64 -0.77
C ARG A 755 22.61 -30.09 -0.47
N GLN A 756 21.34 -30.39 -0.27
CA GLN A 756 20.88 -31.76 -0.04
C GLN A 756 21.12 -32.62 -1.30
N PHE A 757 20.72 -32.12 -2.48
CA PHE A 757 20.98 -32.80 -3.75
C PHE A 757 22.47 -33.07 -3.98
N GLY A 758 23.33 -32.08 -3.73
CA GLY A 758 24.78 -32.26 -3.86
C GLY A 758 25.38 -33.25 -2.85
N LYS A 759 24.78 -33.41 -1.67
CA LYS A 759 25.18 -34.45 -0.71
C LYS A 759 24.78 -35.84 -1.19
N GLU A 760 23.54 -35.99 -1.68
CA GLU A 760 23.00 -37.26 -2.15
C GLU A 760 23.73 -37.77 -3.39
N MET A 761 24.00 -36.87 -4.34
CA MET A 761 24.69 -37.20 -5.60
C MET A 761 26.22 -37.10 -5.50
N THR A 762 26.76 -36.65 -4.36
CA THR A 762 28.20 -36.34 -4.16
C THR A 762 28.79 -35.36 -5.18
N LEU A 763 28.00 -34.36 -5.56
CA LEU A 763 28.35 -33.31 -6.52
C LEU A 763 28.50 -31.95 -5.82
N CYS A 764 29.36 -31.08 -6.36
CA CYS A 764 29.54 -29.73 -5.83
C CYS A 764 28.35 -28.81 -6.21
N PRO A 765 27.53 -28.34 -5.25
CA PRO A 765 26.35 -27.53 -5.56
C PRO A 765 26.69 -26.19 -6.24
N TYR A 766 27.79 -25.55 -5.80
CA TYR A 766 28.20 -24.24 -6.31
C TYR A 766 28.55 -24.26 -7.80
N TYR A 767 29.47 -25.14 -8.20
CA TYR A 767 29.88 -25.26 -9.61
C TYR A 767 28.78 -25.87 -10.49
N MET A 768 27.92 -26.73 -9.92
CA MET A 768 26.73 -27.24 -10.59
C MET A 768 25.77 -26.09 -10.94
N CYS A 769 25.42 -25.25 -9.96
CA CYS A 769 24.54 -24.09 -10.21
C CYS A 769 25.13 -23.17 -11.28
N ARG A 770 26.44 -22.90 -11.21
CA ARG A 770 27.12 -22.06 -12.20
C ARG A 770 26.97 -22.60 -13.63
N ARG A 771 27.16 -23.91 -13.86
CA ARG A 771 26.95 -24.53 -15.18
C ARG A 771 25.49 -24.46 -15.64
N LEU A 772 24.55 -24.50 -14.68
CA LEU A 772 23.11 -24.48 -14.95
C LEU A 772 22.53 -23.08 -15.16
N ILE A 773 23.31 -22.01 -14.94
CA ILE A 773 22.86 -20.63 -15.21
C ILE A 773 22.38 -20.50 -16.64
N HIS A 774 23.03 -21.16 -17.61
CA HIS A 774 22.63 -21.13 -19.01
C HIS A 774 21.26 -21.75 -19.28
N PHE A 775 20.95 -22.87 -18.62
CA PHE A 775 19.74 -23.66 -18.85
C PHE A 775 18.54 -23.22 -18.00
N ALA A 776 18.76 -22.51 -16.90
CA ALA A 776 17.69 -22.06 -16.00
C ALA A 776 16.81 -20.96 -16.63
N ASN A 777 15.50 -21.05 -16.41
CA ASN A 777 14.53 -20.01 -16.81
C ASN A 777 14.55 -18.83 -15.83
N THR A 778 14.78 -19.10 -14.54
CA THR A 778 14.94 -18.09 -13.50
C THR A 778 16.20 -18.31 -12.68
N VAL A 779 16.96 -17.23 -12.51
CA VAL A 779 18.12 -17.20 -11.64
C VAL A 779 17.93 -16.11 -10.59
N ILE A 780 18.02 -16.49 -9.31
CA ILE A 780 17.89 -15.57 -8.18
C ILE A 780 19.24 -15.43 -7.49
N TYR A 781 19.82 -14.23 -7.44
CA TYR A 781 21.08 -13.95 -6.75
C TYR A 781 21.15 -12.54 -6.15
N SER A 782 22.28 -12.21 -5.52
CA SER A 782 22.47 -10.90 -4.87
C SER A 782 22.91 -9.80 -5.84
N TYR A 783 22.56 -8.55 -5.56
CA TYR A 783 22.99 -7.33 -6.29
C TYR A 783 24.47 -7.33 -6.67
N HIS A 784 25.34 -7.76 -5.75
CA HIS A 784 26.78 -7.75 -5.96
C HIS A 784 27.22 -8.64 -7.13
N TYR A 785 26.46 -9.67 -7.50
CA TYR A 785 26.80 -10.51 -8.66
C TYR A 785 26.59 -9.82 -10.00
N LEU A 786 25.78 -8.76 -10.05
CA LEU A 786 25.49 -8.01 -11.26
C LEU A 786 26.16 -6.63 -11.28
N LEU A 787 26.24 -5.97 -10.12
CA LEU A 787 26.79 -4.62 -9.98
C LEU A 787 28.28 -4.59 -9.65
N ASP A 788 28.83 -5.59 -8.92
CA ASP A 788 30.28 -5.62 -8.70
C ASP A 788 30.94 -6.10 -9.99
N PRO A 789 31.72 -5.24 -10.66
CA PRO A 789 32.30 -5.60 -11.94
C PRO A 789 33.24 -6.80 -11.88
N LYS A 790 33.88 -7.05 -10.73
CA LYS A 790 34.77 -8.20 -10.54
C LYS A 790 34.02 -9.52 -10.59
N VAL A 791 32.72 -9.52 -10.28
CA VAL A 791 31.88 -10.72 -10.26
C VAL A 791 30.96 -10.74 -11.49
N ALA A 792 30.47 -9.57 -11.89
CA ALA A 792 29.59 -9.39 -13.02
C ALA A 792 30.23 -9.87 -14.32
N GLU A 793 31.52 -9.64 -14.58
CA GLU A 793 32.16 -10.15 -15.81
C GLU A 793 32.05 -11.68 -15.94
N LEU A 794 32.15 -12.40 -14.81
CA LEU A 794 32.10 -13.87 -14.79
C LEU A 794 30.69 -14.43 -15.01
N VAL A 795 29.68 -13.79 -14.43
CA VAL A 795 28.29 -14.28 -14.48
C VAL A 795 27.50 -13.65 -15.61
N SER A 796 27.68 -12.34 -15.83
CA SER A 796 26.94 -11.61 -16.85
C SER A 796 27.30 -12.09 -18.24
N ARG A 797 28.57 -12.39 -18.57
CA ARG A 797 28.99 -12.85 -19.92
C ARG A 797 28.20 -14.07 -20.41
N GLU A 798 27.73 -14.91 -19.49
CA GLU A 798 26.94 -16.11 -19.77
C GLU A 798 25.46 -15.81 -20.10
N LEU A 799 24.98 -14.58 -19.86
CA LEU A 799 23.58 -14.17 -20.02
C LEU A 799 23.32 -13.44 -21.35
N SER A 800 22.18 -13.73 -21.99
CA SER A 800 21.70 -13.06 -23.20
C SER A 800 21.23 -11.61 -22.93
N LYS A 801 21.18 -10.78 -23.97
CA LYS A 801 20.70 -9.39 -23.89
C LYS A 801 19.18 -9.28 -23.66
N ASP A 802 18.44 -10.31 -24.06
CA ASP A 802 16.98 -10.36 -23.96
C ASP A 802 16.47 -10.77 -22.55
N CYS A 803 17.35 -10.88 -21.55
CA CYS A 803 16.95 -11.19 -20.18
C CYS A 803 16.16 -10.03 -19.54
N ILE A 804 15.23 -10.38 -18.66
CA ILE A 804 14.50 -9.43 -17.81
C ILE A 804 15.22 -9.38 -16.46
N VAL A 805 15.76 -8.21 -16.10
CA VAL A 805 16.46 -8.01 -14.83
C VAL A 805 15.53 -7.30 -13.85
N VAL A 806 15.41 -7.83 -12.64
CA VAL A 806 14.58 -7.28 -11.57
C VAL A 806 15.46 -6.98 -10.37
N PHE A 807 15.52 -5.72 -9.95
CA PHE A 807 16.11 -5.30 -8.68
C PHE A 807 15.00 -5.12 -7.64
N ASP A 808 14.96 -6.04 -6.68
CA ASP A 808 14.00 -6.03 -5.58
C ASP A 808 14.59 -5.45 -4.30
N GLU A 809 13.91 -4.47 -3.69
CA GLU A 809 14.36 -3.64 -2.57
C GLU A 809 15.52 -2.68 -2.90
N ALA A 810 15.43 -2.06 -4.07
CA ALA A 810 16.51 -1.30 -4.71
C ALA A 810 16.79 0.11 -4.14
N HIS A 811 16.38 0.41 -2.91
CA HIS A 811 16.58 1.73 -2.29
C HIS A 811 18.05 2.04 -1.93
N ASN A 812 18.94 1.04 -1.92
CA ASN A 812 20.39 1.20 -1.66
C ASN A 812 21.27 0.98 -2.90
N ILE A 813 20.70 0.96 -4.11
CA ILE A 813 21.44 0.62 -5.33
C ILE A 813 22.63 1.57 -5.58
N ASP A 814 22.46 2.85 -5.26
CA ASP A 814 23.49 3.89 -5.37
C ASP A 814 24.71 3.60 -4.47
N ASN A 815 24.46 3.20 -3.22
CA ASN A 815 25.49 2.86 -2.26
C ASN A 815 26.23 1.59 -2.68
N VAL A 816 25.52 0.58 -3.19
CA VAL A 816 26.15 -0.64 -3.71
C VAL A 816 27.05 -0.34 -4.91
N CYS A 817 26.62 0.53 -5.83
CA CYS A 817 27.44 0.98 -6.95
C CYS A 817 28.72 1.71 -6.48
N ILE A 818 28.58 2.63 -5.52
CA ILE A 818 29.69 3.40 -4.97
C ILE A 818 30.69 2.49 -4.24
N GLU A 819 30.21 1.60 -3.39
CA GLU A 819 31.05 0.66 -2.62
C GLU A 819 31.81 -0.32 -3.52
N SER A 820 31.19 -0.74 -4.64
CA SER A 820 31.81 -1.69 -5.57
C SER A 820 33.07 -1.13 -6.25
N LEU A 821 33.09 0.18 -6.51
CA LEU A 821 34.21 0.88 -7.17
C LEU A 821 35.14 1.61 -6.18
N SER A 822 34.73 1.79 -4.92
CA SER A 822 35.55 2.47 -3.91
C SER A 822 36.55 1.51 -3.24
N ILE A 823 37.74 2.02 -2.90
CA ILE A 823 38.80 1.24 -2.26
C ILE A 823 39.48 2.05 -1.15
N ASP A 824 39.44 1.54 0.07
CA ASP A 824 40.24 2.08 1.18
C ASP A 824 41.58 1.36 1.35
N LEU A 825 42.66 2.11 1.48
CA LEU A 825 43.97 1.59 1.83
C LEU A 825 44.34 2.05 3.24
N THR A 826 44.67 1.09 4.09
CA THR A 826 45.17 1.33 5.44
C THR A 826 46.63 0.92 5.54
N ARG A 827 47.35 1.46 6.53
CA ARG A 827 48.75 1.11 6.72
C ARG A 827 49.02 -0.40 6.90
N PRO A 828 48.21 -1.16 7.66
CA PRO A 828 48.38 -2.62 7.75
C PRO A 828 48.27 -3.32 6.39
N VAL A 829 47.39 -2.84 5.49
CA VAL A 829 47.24 -3.38 4.14
C VAL A 829 48.50 -3.11 3.31
N LEU A 830 49.09 -1.91 3.41
CA LEU A 830 50.33 -1.60 2.69
C LEU A 830 51.53 -2.39 3.24
N ASP A 831 51.62 -2.57 4.55
CA ASP A 831 52.68 -3.39 5.16
C ASP A 831 52.54 -4.88 4.78
N ALA A 832 51.31 -5.40 4.73
CA ALA A 832 51.03 -6.75 4.22
C ALA A 832 51.35 -6.87 2.72
N SER A 833 51.04 -5.84 1.93
CA SER A 833 51.36 -5.80 0.50
C SER A 833 52.87 -5.79 0.26
N ALA A 834 53.64 -5.04 1.05
CA ALA A 834 55.10 -5.02 0.96
C ALA A 834 55.72 -6.40 1.25
N ARG A 835 55.21 -7.12 2.26
CA ARG A 835 55.61 -8.51 2.53
C ARG A 835 55.25 -9.43 1.36
N SER A 836 54.02 -9.32 0.85
CA SER A 836 53.54 -10.13 -0.28
C SER A 836 54.38 -9.92 -1.54
N VAL A 837 54.81 -8.68 -1.82
CA VAL A 837 55.70 -8.35 -2.95
C VAL A 837 57.08 -8.97 -2.76
N GLN A 838 57.59 -9.04 -1.53
CA GLN A 838 58.86 -9.73 -1.24
C GLN A 838 58.74 -11.24 -1.44
N HIS A 839 57.69 -11.87 -0.89
CA HIS A 839 57.42 -13.30 -1.11
C HIS A 839 57.29 -13.65 -2.59
N LEU A 840 56.62 -12.77 -3.36
CA LEU A 840 56.47 -12.96 -4.80
C LEU A 840 57.81 -12.80 -5.54
N ALA A 841 58.70 -11.92 -5.09
CA ALA A 841 60.06 -11.80 -5.60
C ALA A 841 60.87 -13.09 -5.35
N ASP A 842 60.84 -13.59 -4.12
CA ASP A 842 61.57 -14.81 -3.72
C ASP A 842 61.08 -16.03 -4.52
N ARG A 843 59.76 -16.13 -4.72
CA ARG A 843 59.15 -17.21 -5.52
C ARG A 843 59.52 -17.13 -7.00
N ILE A 844 59.62 -15.93 -7.57
CA ILE A 844 60.09 -15.76 -8.96
C ILE A 844 61.55 -16.20 -9.08
N GLU A 845 62.41 -15.87 -8.11
CA GLU A 845 63.80 -16.35 -8.12
C GLU A 845 63.89 -17.87 -8.02
N GLU A 846 63.03 -18.50 -7.23
CA GLU A 846 62.95 -19.95 -7.12
C GLU A 846 62.50 -20.59 -8.45
N VAL A 847 61.40 -20.12 -9.04
CA VAL A 847 60.88 -20.63 -10.32
C VAL A 847 61.89 -20.39 -11.45
N LYS A 848 62.64 -19.29 -11.42
CA LYS A 848 63.71 -19.06 -12.40
C LYS A 848 64.84 -20.08 -12.31
N LYS A 849 65.12 -20.61 -11.11
CA LYS A 849 66.13 -21.65 -10.89
C LYS A 849 65.61 -23.04 -11.25
N THR A 850 64.33 -23.32 -11.00
CA THR A 850 63.73 -24.65 -11.22
C THR A 850 63.15 -24.83 -12.63
N ASP A 851 62.43 -23.84 -13.15
CA ASP A 851 61.69 -23.87 -14.41
C ASP A 851 61.60 -22.49 -15.08
N ALA A 852 62.70 -22.06 -15.71
CA ALA A 852 62.77 -20.79 -16.43
C ALA A 852 61.94 -20.78 -17.73
N GLU A 853 61.58 -21.94 -18.28
CA GLU A 853 60.80 -22.03 -19.52
C GLU A 853 59.36 -21.55 -19.29
N LYS A 854 58.78 -21.83 -18.12
CA LYS A 854 57.45 -21.35 -17.74
C LYS A 854 57.30 -19.83 -17.82
N LEU A 855 58.29 -19.09 -17.30
CA LEU A 855 58.32 -17.62 -17.35
C LEU A 855 58.53 -17.09 -18.78
N LYS A 856 59.29 -17.79 -19.63
CA LYS A 856 59.46 -17.43 -21.05
C LYS A 856 58.16 -17.66 -21.84
N ASN A 857 57.45 -18.73 -21.55
CA ASN A 857 56.15 -19.04 -22.15
C ASN A 857 55.08 -18.02 -21.75
N GLU A 858 55.09 -17.53 -20.50
CA GLU A 858 54.22 -16.42 -20.11
C GLU A 858 54.58 -15.15 -20.89
N TYR A 859 55.87 -14.81 -21.00
CA TYR A 859 56.31 -13.63 -21.73
C TYR A 859 55.87 -13.65 -23.20
N SER A 860 56.00 -14.79 -23.90
CA SER A 860 55.54 -14.90 -25.29
C SER A 860 54.02 -14.73 -25.42
N LYS A 861 53.23 -15.31 -24.50
CA LYS A 861 51.77 -15.10 -24.42
C LYS A 861 51.40 -13.62 -24.24
N LEU A 862 52.09 -12.91 -23.33
CA LEU A 862 51.84 -11.48 -23.09
C LEU A 862 52.22 -10.59 -24.29
N VAL A 863 53.12 -11.05 -25.17
CA VAL A 863 53.49 -10.35 -26.42
C VAL A 863 52.46 -10.59 -27.52
N ALA A 864 51.86 -11.79 -27.59
CA ALA A 864 50.82 -12.13 -28.57
C ALA A 864 49.49 -11.38 -28.32
N GLY A 865 49.25 -10.91 -27.09
CA GLY A 865 48.08 -10.11 -26.72
C GLY A 865 47.23 -10.77 -25.63
N LEU A 866 46.46 -9.96 -24.90
CA LEU A 866 45.66 -10.42 -23.74
C LEU A 866 44.44 -11.28 -24.14
N ARG A 867 43.91 -11.10 -25.36
CA ARG A 867 42.66 -11.73 -25.80
C ARG A 867 42.74 -13.26 -25.94
N ASP A 868 43.87 -13.79 -26.39
CA ASP A 868 44.11 -15.24 -26.46
C ASP A 868 44.26 -15.88 -25.06
N MET A 869 44.73 -15.11 -24.07
CA MET A 869 44.87 -15.58 -22.68
C MET A 869 43.53 -15.70 -21.96
N GLN A 870 42.52 -14.92 -22.37
CA GLN A 870 41.19 -14.91 -21.76
C GLN A 870 40.27 -15.98 -22.37
N GLN A 871 40.52 -16.38 -23.63
CA GLN A 871 39.82 -17.51 -24.28
C GLN A 871 40.37 -18.90 -23.88
N GLN A 872 41.62 -19.01 -23.41
CA GLN A 872 42.19 -20.30 -23.01
C GLN A 872 41.95 -20.61 -21.52
N ARG A 873 40.95 -21.46 -21.27
CA ARG A 873 40.53 -22.07 -19.99
C ARG A 873 39.83 -21.12 -19.00
N ASP A 874 38.55 -20.92 -19.27
CA ASP A 874 37.57 -20.09 -18.53
C ASP A 874 37.13 -20.62 -17.14
N GLU A 875 37.55 -21.81 -16.71
CA GLU A 875 37.03 -22.43 -15.48
C GLU A 875 37.73 -21.95 -14.18
N ASP A 876 38.97 -21.44 -14.27
CA ASP A 876 39.83 -21.11 -13.11
C ASP A 876 39.87 -19.61 -12.72
N THR A 877 39.05 -18.78 -13.37
CA THR A 877 39.12 -17.32 -13.29
C THR A 877 38.49 -16.80 -11.98
N PHE A 878 39.25 -16.79 -10.88
CA PHE A 878 38.85 -16.21 -9.58
C PHE A 878 39.18 -14.71 -9.45
N MET A 879 40.02 -14.16 -10.34
CA MET A 879 40.31 -12.72 -10.38
C MET A 879 39.77 -12.19 -11.70
N ALA A 880 38.69 -11.43 -11.64
CA ALA A 880 38.25 -10.61 -12.76
C ALA A 880 38.67 -9.16 -12.55
N ASN A 881 38.78 -8.45 -13.67
CA ASN A 881 39.33 -7.12 -13.73
C ASN A 881 38.30 -6.11 -13.18
N PRO A 882 38.68 -5.16 -12.30
CA PRO A 882 37.82 -4.02 -12.03
C PRO A 882 37.66 -3.17 -13.31
N VAL A 883 36.53 -3.34 -14.02
CA VAL A 883 36.10 -2.71 -15.28
C VAL A 883 37.22 -1.94 -15.99
N LEU A 884 37.89 -2.62 -16.92
CA LEU A 884 38.49 -1.92 -18.03
C LEU A 884 37.43 -1.85 -19.15
N PRO A 885 37.22 -0.69 -19.79
CA PRO A 885 36.50 -0.61 -21.06
C PRO A 885 36.93 -1.72 -22.04
N ASP A 886 35.99 -2.30 -22.78
CA ASP A 886 36.25 -3.40 -23.74
C ASP A 886 37.36 -3.06 -24.77
N ASP A 887 37.52 -1.77 -25.08
CA ASP A 887 38.58 -1.26 -25.96
C ASP A 887 39.99 -1.48 -25.39
N LEU A 888 40.15 -1.51 -24.06
CA LEU A 888 41.44 -1.72 -23.39
C LEU A 888 41.85 -3.20 -23.33
N LEU A 889 40.89 -4.13 -23.40
CA LEU A 889 41.17 -5.58 -23.44
C LEU A 889 41.88 -6.00 -24.74
N GLN A 890 41.83 -5.16 -25.78
CA GLN A 890 42.48 -5.41 -27.07
C GLN A 890 43.94 -4.94 -27.11
N GLU A 891 44.39 -4.13 -26.14
CA GLU A 891 45.75 -3.61 -26.11
C GLU A 891 46.76 -4.62 -25.53
N ALA A 892 47.96 -4.69 -26.12
CA ALA A 892 49.04 -5.49 -25.56
C ALA A 892 49.61 -4.85 -24.29
N VAL A 893 49.96 -5.69 -23.30
CA VAL A 893 50.58 -5.26 -22.05
C VAL A 893 51.87 -4.45 -22.35
N PRO A 894 52.09 -3.28 -21.70
CA PRO A 894 53.28 -2.45 -21.91
C PRO A 894 54.58 -3.21 -21.66
N GLY A 895 55.58 -3.00 -22.53
CA GLY A 895 56.89 -3.69 -22.47
C GLY A 895 57.56 -3.64 -21.10
N ASN A 896 57.40 -2.53 -20.38
CA ASN A 896 58.02 -2.27 -19.08
C ASN A 896 57.59 -3.25 -17.97
N ILE A 897 56.38 -3.82 -18.06
CA ILE A 897 55.82 -4.73 -17.04
C ILE A 897 55.65 -6.18 -17.53
N ARG A 898 56.12 -6.50 -18.75
CA ARG A 898 56.03 -7.86 -19.29
C ARG A 898 56.88 -8.86 -18.51
N ARG A 899 58.12 -8.48 -18.15
CA ARG A 899 59.00 -9.33 -17.33
C ARG A 899 58.56 -9.29 -15.87
N ALA A 900 58.45 -10.46 -15.25
CA ALA A 900 58.00 -10.59 -13.86
C ALA A 900 58.88 -9.77 -12.88
N GLU A 901 60.20 -9.80 -13.05
CA GLU A 901 61.15 -9.03 -12.21
C GLU A 901 60.88 -7.52 -12.24
N HIS A 902 60.65 -6.97 -13.45
CA HIS A 902 60.35 -5.55 -13.61
C HIS A 902 58.99 -5.18 -13.01
N PHE A 903 58.01 -6.07 -13.14
CA PHE A 903 56.69 -5.87 -12.55
C PHE A 903 56.73 -5.87 -11.01
N VAL A 904 57.52 -6.74 -10.39
CA VAL A 904 57.74 -6.74 -8.94
C VAL A 904 58.46 -5.47 -8.47
N ALA A 905 59.50 -5.04 -9.20
CA ALA A 905 60.19 -3.79 -8.89
C ALA A 905 59.25 -2.58 -9.02
N PHE A 906 58.38 -2.59 -10.03
CA PHE A 906 57.33 -1.60 -10.24
C PHE A 906 56.33 -1.58 -9.07
N LEU A 907 55.78 -2.73 -8.68
CA LEU A 907 54.85 -2.85 -7.53
C LEU A 907 55.51 -2.40 -6.23
N ARG A 908 56.77 -2.79 -6.00
CA ARG A 908 57.55 -2.37 -4.83
C ARG A 908 57.67 -0.84 -4.77
N ARG A 909 58.02 -0.21 -5.90
CA ARG A 909 58.11 1.26 -5.99
C ARG A 909 56.77 1.94 -5.74
N PHE A 910 55.69 1.39 -6.29
CA PHE A 910 54.34 1.93 -6.11
C PHE A 910 53.83 1.79 -4.67
N VAL A 911 54.02 0.62 -4.04
CA VAL A 911 53.67 0.38 -2.63
C VAL A 911 54.46 1.31 -1.72
N GLU A 912 55.77 1.47 -1.94
CA GLU A 912 56.58 2.40 -1.15
C GLU A 912 56.15 3.86 -1.33
N TYR A 913 55.79 4.28 -2.55
CA TYR A 913 55.20 5.60 -2.76
C TYR A 913 53.93 5.79 -1.93
N LEU A 914 52.98 4.84 -1.95
CA LEU A 914 51.77 4.92 -1.13
C LEU A 914 52.09 4.96 0.37
N LYS A 915 53.07 4.19 0.84
CA LYS A 915 53.52 4.20 2.23
C LYS A 915 54.12 5.55 2.62
N VAL A 916 54.91 6.16 1.73
CA VAL A 916 55.50 7.50 1.95
C VAL A 916 54.40 8.55 1.99
N SER A 917 53.43 8.49 1.08
CA SER A 917 52.27 9.40 1.06
C SER A 917 51.42 9.30 2.34
N MET A 918 51.38 8.13 2.99
CA MET A 918 50.65 7.91 4.26
C MET A 918 51.51 8.12 5.53
N ARG A 919 52.81 8.45 5.43
CA ARG A 919 53.71 8.47 6.60
C ARG A 919 53.61 9.78 7.39
N LYS A 920 53.54 9.65 8.72
CA LYS A 920 53.76 10.75 9.70
C LYS A 920 55.12 11.43 9.51
N PRO A 921 55.21 12.77 9.73
CA PRO A 921 56.46 13.42 10.09
C PRO A 921 56.69 13.23 11.59
N GLN A 922 57.72 12.50 11.99
CA GLN A 922 58.13 12.51 13.41
C GLN A 922 59.64 12.52 13.66
N LEU A 923 60.51 12.68 12.64
CA LEU A 923 61.97 12.69 12.92
C LEU A 923 62.92 13.41 11.92
N HIS A 924 62.47 14.23 10.98
CA HIS A 924 63.40 15.06 10.19
C HIS A 924 62.94 16.52 10.15
N ALA A 925 63.31 17.26 11.20
CA ALA A 925 63.22 18.72 11.29
C ALA A 925 64.61 19.37 11.26
N TRP A 926 65.61 18.72 10.65
CA TRP A 926 66.95 19.29 10.51
C TRP A 926 67.44 19.05 9.08
N TYR A 927 67.82 20.14 8.40
CA TYR A 927 68.27 20.23 7.00
C TYR A 927 67.20 20.12 5.92
N ILE A 928 66.68 21.27 5.48
CA ILE A 928 67.06 21.91 4.20
C ILE A 928 66.18 23.17 4.08
N GLU A 929 66.81 24.31 4.36
CA GLU A 929 66.40 25.63 3.91
C GLU A 929 67.21 25.89 2.63
N THR A 930 66.62 26.52 1.61
CA THR A 930 67.16 26.81 0.26
C THR A 930 66.88 25.78 -0.86
N ASN A 931 65.65 25.78 -1.36
CA ASN A 931 65.31 25.97 -2.79
C ASN A 931 63.80 25.79 -3.00
N ASN A 932 63.22 26.59 -3.90
CA ASN A 932 61.79 26.67 -4.27
C ASN A 932 61.23 25.37 -4.89
N LEU A 933 61.18 24.28 -4.12
CA LEU A 933 60.36 23.10 -4.38
C LEU A 933 59.59 22.79 -3.11
N GLN A 934 58.37 23.29 -3.06
CA GLN A 934 57.46 23.14 -1.94
C GLN A 934 56.99 21.67 -1.85
N THR A 935 57.81 20.83 -1.23
CA THR A 935 57.50 19.45 -0.85
C THR A 935 56.26 19.43 0.05
N ARG A 936 55.10 19.11 -0.53
CA ARG A 936 53.79 18.93 0.12
C ARG A 936 53.66 17.67 1.01
N LEU A 937 54.74 17.14 1.58
CA LEU A 937 54.72 15.93 2.43
C LEU A 937 54.63 16.27 3.93
N ARG A 938 53.59 17.00 4.34
CA ARG A 938 53.23 17.23 5.75
C ARG A 938 51.73 17.04 5.96
N VAL A 939 51.24 15.80 5.87
CA VAL A 939 49.80 15.54 5.98
C VAL A 939 49.43 15.21 7.43
N MET A 940 49.29 16.25 8.26
CA MET A 940 48.59 16.19 9.56
C MET A 940 47.14 16.70 9.43
N HIS A 941 46.73 17.08 8.22
CA HIS A 941 45.40 17.56 7.87
C HIS A 941 44.81 16.69 6.77
N VAL A 942 43.49 16.65 6.66
CA VAL A 942 42.81 15.95 5.56
C VAL A 942 43.22 16.57 4.22
N VAL A 943 43.57 15.72 3.25
CA VAL A 943 43.90 16.14 1.88
C VAL A 943 42.95 15.47 0.90
N ALA A 944 42.35 16.25 0.01
CA ALA A 944 41.54 15.77 -1.10
C ALA A 944 42.24 16.08 -2.43
N GLU A 945 42.39 15.07 -3.29
CA GLU A 945 43.07 15.17 -4.58
C GLU A 945 42.25 14.48 -5.69
N THR A 946 42.33 15.02 -6.91
CA THR A 946 41.77 14.36 -8.09
C THR A 946 42.71 13.25 -8.57
N PRO A 947 42.18 12.18 -9.21
CA PRO A 947 43.02 11.12 -9.77
C PRO A 947 44.10 11.63 -10.72
N VAL A 948 43.80 12.65 -11.53
CA VAL A 948 44.75 13.26 -12.47
C VAL A 948 45.92 13.94 -11.73
N SER A 949 45.61 14.71 -10.68
CA SER A 949 46.64 15.36 -9.84
C SER A 949 47.54 14.33 -9.17
N PHE A 950 46.95 13.27 -8.62
CA PHE A 950 47.68 12.18 -7.99
C PHE A 950 48.60 11.45 -8.98
N LEU A 951 48.11 11.16 -10.19
CA LEU A 951 48.91 10.50 -11.24
C LEU A 951 50.06 11.38 -11.72
N GLN A 952 49.88 12.70 -11.81
CA GLN A 952 50.96 13.64 -12.15
C GLN A 952 52.05 13.62 -11.07
N HIS A 953 51.66 13.74 -9.80
CA HIS A 953 52.61 13.69 -8.69
C HIS A 953 53.34 12.34 -8.60
N LEU A 954 52.63 11.23 -8.82
CA LEU A 954 53.22 9.90 -8.90
C LEU A 954 54.29 9.81 -10.01
N LYS A 955 54.00 10.38 -11.19
CA LYS A 955 54.93 10.41 -12.31
C LYS A 955 56.17 11.23 -11.97
N ASP A 956 56.00 12.39 -11.34
CA ASP A 956 57.11 13.28 -10.99
C ASP A 956 58.05 12.67 -9.93
N VAL A 957 57.51 11.93 -8.97
CA VAL A 957 58.29 11.32 -7.87
C VAL A 957 58.91 9.97 -8.27
N THR A 958 58.16 9.11 -8.97
CA THR A 958 58.54 7.71 -9.17
C THR A 958 58.85 7.34 -10.62
N PHE A 959 58.59 8.25 -11.56
CA PHE A 959 58.64 8.03 -13.02
C PHE A 959 57.73 6.89 -13.50
N ILE A 960 56.68 6.57 -12.73
CA ILE A 960 55.64 5.62 -13.15
C ILE A 960 54.64 6.34 -14.04
N GLU A 961 54.43 5.79 -15.25
CA GLU A 961 53.44 6.31 -16.19
C GLU A 961 52.03 5.76 -15.91
N LYS A 962 51.01 6.48 -16.43
CA LYS A 962 49.60 6.07 -16.35
C LYS A 962 49.33 4.72 -17.02
N LYS A 963 49.96 4.45 -18.18
CA LYS A 963 49.65 3.26 -18.99
C LYS A 963 50.00 1.93 -18.28
N PRO A 964 51.19 1.73 -17.70
CA PRO A 964 51.49 0.52 -16.90
C PRO A 964 50.55 0.28 -15.72
N LEU A 965 50.08 1.33 -15.03
CA LEU A 965 49.17 1.21 -13.89
C LEU A 965 47.82 0.60 -14.29
N ARG A 966 47.32 0.92 -15.49
CA ARG A 966 46.06 0.37 -16.03
C ARG A 966 46.06 -1.15 -16.16
N PHE A 967 47.22 -1.77 -16.39
CA PHE A 967 47.34 -3.23 -16.57
C PHE A 967 47.81 -3.95 -15.29
N CYS A 968 47.83 -3.26 -14.15
CA CYS A 968 48.42 -3.78 -12.92
C CYS A 968 47.66 -4.99 -12.36
N ALA A 969 46.33 -4.92 -12.28
CA ALA A 969 45.50 -6.02 -11.80
C ALA A 969 45.59 -7.26 -12.70
N GLU A 970 45.53 -7.08 -14.02
CA GLU A 970 45.68 -8.16 -15.01
C GLU A 970 47.06 -8.81 -14.96
N ARG A 971 48.12 -8.00 -14.90
CA ARG A 971 49.48 -8.53 -14.83
C ARG A 971 49.71 -9.35 -13.57
N LEU A 972 49.18 -8.90 -12.42
CA LEU A 972 49.23 -9.64 -11.16
C LEU A 972 48.47 -10.96 -11.27
N THR A 973 47.27 -10.94 -11.84
CA THR A 973 46.44 -12.15 -12.05
C THR A 973 47.15 -13.19 -12.91
N SER A 974 47.74 -12.76 -14.05
CA SER A 974 48.56 -13.62 -14.91
C SER A 974 49.72 -14.24 -14.13
N LEU A 975 50.43 -13.41 -13.36
CA LEU A 975 51.63 -13.86 -12.65
C LEU A 975 51.31 -14.86 -11.54
N VAL A 976 50.21 -14.65 -10.81
CA VAL A 976 49.73 -15.59 -9.78
C VAL A 976 49.40 -16.95 -10.37
N ARG A 977 48.79 -17.00 -11.57
CA ARG A 977 48.52 -18.26 -12.29
C ARG A 977 49.82 -18.95 -12.71
N THR A 978 50.76 -18.19 -13.29
CA THR A 978 52.05 -18.71 -13.76
C THR A 978 52.88 -19.29 -12.61
N LEU A 979 52.88 -18.63 -11.45
CA LEU A 979 53.63 -19.06 -10.26
C LEU A 979 52.97 -20.19 -9.45
N GLU A 980 51.75 -20.59 -9.79
CA GLU A 980 50.97 -21.62 -9.08
C GLU A 980 50.90 -21.38 -7.57
N LEU A 981 50.68 -20.13 -7.16
CA LEU A 981 50.66 -19.76 -5.75
C LEU A 981 49.46 -20.40 -5.04
N THR A 982 49.74 -21.06 -3.93
CA THR A 982 48.74 -21.50 -2.95
C THR A 982 48.47 -20.39 -1.95
N ASP A 983 47.28 -20.37 -1.34
CA ASP A 983 46.91 -19.44 -0.27
C ASP A 983 46.84 -17.95 -0.68
N LEU A 984 45.94 -17.66 -1.62
CA LEU A 984 45.69 -16.30 -2.12
C LEU A 984 45.25 -15.28 -1.05
N ASP A 985 44.82 -15.73 0.13
CA ASP A 985 44.44 -14.83 1.23
C ASP A 985 45.61 -13.93 1.64
N GLU A 986 46.85 -14.43 1.58
CA GLU A 986 48.06 -13.66 1.88
C GLU A 986 48.29 -12.53 0.87
N TYR A 987 47.92 -12.75 -0.40
CA TYR A 987 48.07 -11.80 -1.50
C TYR A 987 46.88 -10.85 -1.65
N SER A 988 45.83 -11.00 -0.84
CA SER A 988 44.61 -10.17 -0.92
C SER A 988 44.89 -8.68 -0.73
N ALA A 989 45.85 -8.33 0.13
CA ALA A 989 46.29 -6.96 0.33
C ALA A 989 46.94 -6.38 -0.95
N LEU A 990 47.81 -7.16 -1.60
CA LEU A 990 48.46 -6.77 -2.84
C LEU A 990 47.47 -6.64 -4.00
N GLN A 991 46.47 -7.54 -4.08
CA GLN A 991 45.38 -7.44 -5.04
C GLN A 991 44.59 -6.14 -4.86
N ARG A 992 44.31 -5.73 -3.62
CA ARG A 992 43.63 -4.46 -3.33
C ARG A 992 44.44 -3.25 -3.83
N VAL A 993 45.77 -3.27 -3.64
CA VAL A 993 46.67 -2.22 -4.16
C VAL A 993 46.74 -2.22 -5.68
N ALA A 994 46.78 -3.40 -6.33
CA ALA A 994 46.77 -3.51 -7.78
C ALA A 994 45.45 -3.04 -8.41
N ALA A 995 44.32 -3.34 -7.76
CA ALA A 995 43.00 -2.83 -8.15
C ALA A 995 42.92 -1.31 -8.00
N PHE A 996 43.42 -0.75 -6.89
CA PHE A 996 43.54 0.69 -6.70
C PHE A 996 44.38 1.35 -7.81
N ALA A 997 45.55 0.78 -8.15
CA ALA A 997 46.39 1.28 -9.24
C ALA A 997 45.65 1.32 -10.58
N THR A 998 44.88 0.27 -10.86
CA THR A 998 44.12 0.11 -12.11
C THR A 998 42.98 1.12 -12.19
N LEU A 999 42.19 1.28 -11.14
CA LEU A 999 41.06 2.19 -11.10
C LEU A 999 41.49 3.66 -11.19
N VAL A 1000 42.49 4.07 -10.41
CA VAL A 1000 43.01 5.44 -10.44
C VAL A 1000 43.57 5.81 -11.81
N ALA A 1001 44.16 4.85 -12.52
CA ALA A 1001 44.68 5.08 -13.87
C ALA A 1001 43.61 5.01 -14.98
N THR A 1002 42.43 4.47 -14.69
CA THR A 1002 41.36 4.27 -15.67
C THR A 1002 40.31 5.37 -15.58
N TYR A 1003 39.85 5.69 -14.37
CA TYR A 1003 38.78 6.64 -14.13
C TYR A 1003 39.31 8.02 -13.73
N ASP A 1004 39.10 8.99 -14.62
CA ASP A 1004 39.55 10.38 -14.43
C ASP A 1004 38.44 11.28 -13.84
N LYS A 1005 37.17 10.92 -14.04
CA LYS A 1005 35.97 11.68 -13.64
C LYS A 1005 35.10 10.87 -12.69
N GLY A 1006 34.40 11.55 -11.79
CA GLY A 1006 33.46 10.91 -10.84
C GLY A 1006 34.14 10.20 -9.66
N PHE A 1007 35.45 10.39 -9.48
CA PHE A 1007 36.23 9.82 -8.38
C PHE A 1007 37.04 10.90 -7.65
N LEU A 1008 37.25 10.68 -6.35
CA LEU A 1008 38.09 11.54 -5.52
C LEU A 1008 38.96 10.70 -4.60
N LEU A 1009 40.20 11.15 -4.40
CA LEU A 1009 41.15 10.58 -3.44
C LEU A 1009 41.12 11.43 -2.17
N ILE A 1010 40.82 10.82 -1.03
CA ILE A 1010 40.77 11.49 0.27
C ILE A 1010 41.75 10.79 1.23
N LEU A 1011 42.74 11.53 1.73
CA LEU A 1011 43.67 11.07 2.75
C LEU A 1011 43.27 11.64 4.10
N GLU A 1012 42.78 10.77 4.98
CA GLU A 1012 42.43 11.12 6.36
C GLU A 1012 43.55 10.66 7.30
N PRO A 1013 44.21 11.57 8.05
CA PRO A 1013 45.30 11.20 8.95
C PRO A 1013 44.84 10.55 10.26
N PHE A 1014 43.58 10.77 10.64
CA PHE A 1014 42.93 10.26 11.84
C PHE A 1014 41.62 9.57 11.46
N GLU A 1015 41.28 8.49 12.15
CA GLU A 1015 40.04 7.73 11.93
C GLU A 1015 38.79 8.46 12.44
N SER A 1016 38.97 9.36 13.40
CA SER A 1016 37.93 10.28 13.87
C SER A 1016 38.56 11.59 14.33
N ASP A 1017 37.77 12.66 14.35
CA ASP A 1017 38.23 13.99 14.77
C ASP A 1017 38.71 14.03 16.24
N VAL A 1018 38.29 13.05 17.06
CA VAL A 1018 38.64 12.92 18.48
C VAL A 1018 39.87 12.01 18.69
N ALA A 1019 40.27 11.24 17.67
CA ALA A 1019 41.39 10.32 17.79
C ALA A 1019 42.72 11.08 17.88
N THR A 1020 43.43 10.91 18.99
CA THR A 1020 44.79 11.43 19.17
C THR A 1020 45.84 10.55 18.49
N VAL A 1021 45.49 9.29 18.23
CA VAL A 1021 46.35 8.33 17.53
C VAL A 1021 46.10 8.44 16.02
N PRO A 1022 47.10 8.86 15.23
CA PRO A 1022 46.97 8.94 13.79
C PRO A 1022 46.97 7.53 13.20
N ASN A 1023 45.84 7.21 12.60
CA ASN A 1023 45.61 6.00 11.84
C ASN A 1023 45.26 6.44 10.41
N PRO A 1024 46.27 6.67 9.54
CA PRO A 1024 46.01 7.23 8.23
C PRO A 1024 45.25 6.23 7.36
N ILE A 1025 44.18 6.70 6.74
CA ILE A 1025 43.36 5.95 5.79
C ILE A 1025 43.32 6.71 4.48
N PHE A 1026 43.53 5.99 3.39
CA PHE A 1026 43.54 6.54 2.05
C PHE A 1026 42.34 6.00 1.28
N HIS A 1027 41.33 6.86 1.09
CA HIS A 1027 40.08 6.53 0.44
C HIS A 1027 40.14 6.89 -1.05
N PHE A 1028 39.96 5.89 -1.91
CA PHE A 1028 39.59 6.11 -3.30
C PHE A 1028 38.09 5.96 -3.41
N THR A 1029 37.37 7.08 -3.54
CA THR A 1029 35.91 7.10 -3.43
C THR A 1029 35.28 7.36 -4.79
N CYS A 1030 34.34 6.51 -5.17
CA CYS A 1030 33.44 6.73 -6.29
C CYS A 1030 32.32 7.69 -5.85
N LEU A 1031 32.12 8.78 -6.59
CA LEU A 1031 31.05 9.76 -6.34
C LEU A 1031 29.87 9.53 -7.29
N ASP A 1032 30.15 8.97 -8.47
CA ASP A 1032 29.18 8.72 -9.53
C ASP A 1032 28.71 7.26 -9.51
N ALA A 1033 27.44 7.04 -9.15
CA ALA A 1033 26.85 5.70 -9.13
C ALA A 1033 26.48 5.18 -10.54
N SER A 1034 26.33 6.08 -11.53
CA SER A 1034 25.93 5.71 -12.89
C SER A 1034 26.97 4.81 -13.57
N LEU A 1035 28.26 4.99 -13.24
CA LEU A 1035 29.38 4.26 -13.85
C LEU A 1035 29.27 2.75 -13.66
N ALA A 1036 28.80 2.29 -12.50
CA ALA A 1036 28.68 0.86 -12.21
C ALA A 1036 27.45 0.23 -12.87
N ILE A 1037 26.33 0.97 -12.97
CA ILE A 1037 25.06 0.44 -13.47
C ILE A 1037 24.88 0.61 -14.98
N LYS A 1038 25.58 1.57 -15.59
CA LYS A 1038 25.49 1.86 -17.03
C LYS A 1038 25.63 0.63 -17.94
N PRO A 1039 26.59 -0.30 -17.73
CA PRO A 1039 26.70 -1.50 -18.56
C PRO A 1039 25.47 -2.41 -18.48
N ILE A 1040 24.70 -2.36 -17.39
CA ILE A 1040 23.49 -3.17 -17.20
C ILE A 1040 22.36 -2.58 -18.04
N PHE A 1041 22.14 -1.26 -17.99
CA PHE A 1041 21.12 -0.59 -18.80
C PHE A 1041 21.43 -0.69 -20.31
N GLU A 1042 22.70 -0.63 -20.71
CA GLU A 1042 23.09 -0.77 -22.12
C GLU A 1042 22.98 -2.22 -22.61
N ARG A 1043 23.15 -3.21 -21.72
CA ARG A 1043 23.17 -4.63 -22.08
C ARG A 1043 21.79 -5.27 -22.10
N PHE A 1044 20.97 -4.99 -21.10
CA PHE A 1044 19.68 -5.65 -20.91
C PHE A 1044 18.55 -4.77 -21.41
N SER A 1045 17.64 -5.36 -22.20
CA SER A 1045 16.51 -4.63 -22.77
C SER A 1045 15.52 -4.10 -21.73
N THR A 1046 15.28 -4.82 -20.64
CA THR A 1046 14.33 -4.42 -19.61
C THR A 1046 14.92 -4.64 -18.21
N VAL A 1047 14.98 -3.56 -17.45
CA VAL A 1047 15.44 -3.53 -16.06
C VAL A 1047 14.32 -2.94 -15.22
N VAL A 1048 13.82 -3.72 -14.27
CA VAL A 1048 12.73 -3.38 -13.35
C VAL A 1048 13.35 -3.03 -12.01
N ILE A 1049 13.21 -1.78 -11.58
CA ILE A 1049 13.66 -1.31 -10.26
C ILE A 1049 12.43 -1.20 -9.37
N THR A 1050 12.39 -1.96 -8.28
CA THR A 1050 11.22 -1.97 -7.41
C THR A 1050 11.57 -2.06 -5.93
N SER A 1051 10.95 -1.23 -5.09
CA SER A 1051 11.10 -1.23 -3.62
C SER A 1051 9.80 -0.75 -2.99
N GLY A 1052 9.59 -1.05 -1.71
CA GLY A 1052 8.50 -0.43 -0.94
C GLY A 1052 8.77 0.98 -0.43
N THR A 1053 9.98 1.50 -0.64
CA THR A 1053 10.48 2.73 -0.02
C THR A 1053 11.21 3.67 -1.00
N LEU A 1054 10.93 3.55 -2.31
CA LEU A 1054 11.50 4.43 -3.35
C LEU A 1054 10.79 5.79 -3.35
N SER A 1055 11.09 6.63 -2.36
CA SER A 1055 10.50 7.97 -2.27
C SER A 1055 11.58 9.04 -2.06
N PRO A 1056 11.58 10.14 -2.85
CA PRO A 1056 10.80 10.39 -4.06
C PRO A 1056 11.39 9.67 -5.30
N LEU A 1057 10.51 9.28 -6.23
CA LEU A 1057 10.87 8.54 -7.45
C LEU A 1057 11.79 9.34 -8.40
N ASP A 1058 11.62 10.65 -8.50
CA ASP A 1058 12.34 11.49 -9.49
C ASP A 1058 13.87 11.58 -9.29
N ILE A 1059 14.37 11.18 -8.11
CA ILE A 1059 15.81 11.28 -7.78
C ILE A 1059 16.62 10.16 -8.43
N TYR A 1060 16.10 8.93 -8.47
CA TYR A 1060 16.85 7.77 -8.96
C TYR A 1060 17.26 7.87 -10.44
N PRO A 1061 16.39 8.32 -11.38
CA PRO A 1061 16.77 8.55 -12.77
C PRO A 1061 17.91 9.55 -12.92
N LYS A 1062 17.96 10.58 -12.07
CA LYS A 1062 19.00 11.62 -12.09
C LYS A 1062 20.34 11.12 -11.56
N ILE A 1063 20.33 10.32 -10.49
CA ILE A 1063 21.57 9.79 -9.88
C ILE A 1063 22.18 8.67 -10.74
N LEU A 1064 21.34 7.81 -11.31
CA LEU A 1064 21.78 6.61 -12.05
C LEU A 1064 21.91 6.84 -13.56
N ASP A 1065 21.59 8.05 -14.05
CA ASP A 1065 21.66 8.47 -15.46
C ASP A 1065 20.90 7.52 -16.42
N PHE A 1066 19.62 7.28 -16.13
CA PHE A 1066 18.74 6.48 -16.99
C PHE A 1066 17.34 7.08 -17.11
N ALA A 1067 16.63 6.77 -18.20
CA ALA A 1067 15.27 7.24 -18.46
C ALA A 1067 14.27 6.07 -18.34
N PRO A 1068 13.51 5.95 -17.23
CA PRO A 1068 12.46 4.93 -17.13
C PRO A 1068 11.30 5.26 -18.08
N LYS A 1069 10.72 4.23 -18.71
CA LYS A 1069 9.47 4.35 -19.47
C LYS A 1069 8.26 4.53 -18.58
N ILE A 1070 8.26 3.83 -17.44
CA ILE A 1070 7.19 3.86 -16.45
C ILE A 1070 7.83 4.14 -15.09
N SER A 1071 7.29 5.14 -14.40
CA SER A 1071 7.63 5.52 -13.03
C SER A 1071 6.34 5.74 -12.27
N GLN A 1072 5.98 4.81 -11.38
CA GLN A 1072 4.70 4.83 -10.67
C GLN A 1072 4.84 4.43 -9.21
N SER A 1073 4.01 5.03 -8.36
CA SER A 1073 3.91 4.73 -6.94
C SER A 1073 2.50 4.26 -6.60
N TYR A 1074 2.40 3.15 -5.87
CA TYR A 1074 1.11 2.57 -5.49
C TYR A 1074 0.84 2.77 -4.00
N THR A 1075 -0.39 3.15 -3.67
CA THR A 1075 -0.85 3.23 -2.27
C THR A 1075 -1.57 1.95 -1.89
N MET A 1076 -1.30 1.42 -0.69
CA MET A 1076 -1.99 0.25 -0.15
C MET A 1076 -3.44 0.60 0.22
N THR A 1077 -4.40 -0.19 -0.28
CA THR A 1077 -5.81 -0.02 0.08
C THR A 1077 -6.14 -0.87 1.30
N LEU A 1078 -6.30 -0.26 2.46
CA LEU A 1078 -6.59 -0.98 3.71
C LEU A 1078 -8.07 -0.89 4.08
N THR A 1079 -8.66 -2.01 4.51
CA THR A 1079 -10.04 -2.05 5.03
C THR A 1079 -10.19 -1.36 6.40
N ARG A 1080 -9.07 -1.11 7.09
CA ARG A 1080 -8.96 -0.41 8.38
C ARG A 1080 -7.69 0.42 8.38
N ASN A 1081 -7.67 1.51 9.15
CA ASN A 1081 -6.44 2.25 9.42
C ASN A 1081 -5.53 1.40 10.33
N CYS A 1082 -4.73 0.51 9.72
CA CYS A 1082 -3.81 -0.38 10.42
C CYS A 1082 -2.54 0.32 10.92
N PHE A 1083 -2.24 1.51 10.38
CA PHE A 1083 -1.05 2.29 10.72
C PHE A 1083 -1.45 3.63 11.35
N LEU A 1084 -0.83 3.96 12.49
CA LEU A 1084 -1.00 5.25 13.17
C LEU A 1084 0.37 5.92 13.30
N PRO A 1085 0.83 6.68 12.29
CA PRO A 1085 2.05 7.46 12.40
C PRO A 1085 1.83 8.60 13.40
N LEU A 1086 2.70 8.70 14.40
CA LEU A 1086 2.68 9.77 15.41
C LEU A 1086 4.02 10.48 15.44
N VAL A 1087 4.03 11.80 15.23
CA VAL A 1087 5.22 12.64 15.34
C VAL A 1087 5.22 13.35 16.69
N ILE A 1088 6.09 12.93 17.60
CA ILE A 1088 6.22 13.53 18.94
C ILE A 1088 7.27 14.64 18.89
N THR A 1089 6.82 15.89 18.88
CA THR A 1089 7.71 17.07 18.78
C THR A 1089 8.11 17.63 20.15
N ARG A 1090 7.34 17.34 21.22
CA ARG A 1090 7.57 17.85 22.57
C ARG A 1090 7.33 16.76 23.62
N GLY A 1091 8.11 16.80 24.69
CA GLY A 1091 7.96 15.90 25.83
C GLY A 1091 6.83 16.30 26.78
N SER A 1092 6.64 15.53 27.86
CA SER A 1092 5.70 15.83 28.94
C SER A 1092 5.93 17.23 29.52
N ASP A 1093 7.19 17.63 29.55
CA ASP A 1093 7.66 18.89 30.14
C ASP A 1093 7.62 20.06 29.13
N GLN A 1094 6.97 19.88 27.97
CA GLN A 1094 6.89 20.84 26.85
C GLN A 1094 8.23 21.21 26.19
N VAL A 1095 9.34 20.59 26.61
CA VAL A 1095 10.66 20.72 25.97
C VAL A 1095 10.61 20.09 24.58
N ALA A 1096 11.14 20.80 23.59
CA ALA A 1096 11.25 20.29 22.22
C ALA A 1096 12.22 19.11 22.20
N ILE A 1097 11.76 17.98 21.67
CA ILE A 1097 12.56 16.77 21.55
C ILE A 1097 13.29 16.81 20.21
N SER A 1098 14.60 16.62 20.23
CA SER A 1098 15.41 16.68 19.02
C SER A 1098 16.68 15.85 19.16
N SER A 1099 17.09 15.21 18.06
CA SER A 1099 18.38 14.50 17.95
C SER A 1099 19.44 15.33 17.22
N ARG A 1100 19.34 16.67 17.24
CA ARG A 1100 20.39 17.58 16.74
C ARG A 1100 21.64 17.46 17.60
N PHE A 1101 22.82 17.47 16.99
CA PHE A 1101 24.09 17.21 17.67
C PHE A 1101 24.30 18.06 18.95
N GLU A 1102 23.96 19.34 18.90
CA GLU A 1102 24.07 20.29 20.04
C GLU A 1102 23.18 19.92 21.24
N VAL A 1103 22.01 19.32 20.98
CA VAL A 1103 20.98 19.06 21.99
C VAL A 1103 21.00 17.59 22.44
N ARG A 1104 21.79 16.72 21.78
CA ARG A 1104 21.88 15.28 22.09
C ARG A 1104 22.35 15.00 23.53
N THR A 1105 23.18 15.88 24.08
CA THR A 1105 23.74 15.76 25.43
C THR A 1105 22.86 16.41 26.50
N ASP A 1106 21.78 17.10 26.10
CA ASP A 1106 20.86 17.72 27.05
C ASP A 1106 20.08 16.64 27.83
N LEU A 1107 20.27 16.65 29.14
CA LEU A 1107 19.62 15.74 30.08
C LEU A 1107 18.09 15.80 29.98
N ALA A 1108 17.51 16.97 29.66
CA ALA A 1108 16.07 17.12 29.52
C ALA A 1108 15.53 16.32 28.33
N VAL A 1109 16.23 16.31 27.21
CA VAL A 1109 15.84 15.54 26.01
C VAL A 1109 16.01 14.05 26.24
N VAL A 1110 17.14 13.64 26.82
CA VAL A 1110 17.41 12.22 27.16
C VAL A 1110 16.34 11.68 28.11
N ARG A 1111 15.96 12.44 29.14
CA ARG A 1111 14.88 12.08 30.06
C ARG A 1111 13.54 11.95 29.34
N ASN A 1112 13.20 12.87 28.45
CA ASN A 1112 11.95 12.83 27.69
C ASN A 1112 11.88 11.61 26.75
N PHE A 1113 12.98 11.23 26.08
CA PHE A 1113 13.02 9.98 25.31
C PHE A 1113 12.80 8.75 26.19
N GLY A 1114 13.39 8.73 27.39
CA GLY A 1114 13.18 7.66 28.36
C GLY A 1114 11.73 7.58 28.84
N ASN A 1115 11.11 8.73 29.14
CA ASN A 1115 9.70 8.81 29.53
C ASN A 1115 8.79 8.24 28.42
N ILE A 1116 9.05 8.60 27.16
CA ILE A 1116 8.31 8.07 26.01
C ILE A 1116 8.44 6.54 25.95
N LEU A 1117 9.66 6.01 26.07
CA LEU A 1117 9.87 4.56 26.05
C LEU A 1117 9.10 3.84 27.17
N VAL A 1118 9.12 4.38 28.39
CA VAL A 1118 8.41 3.82 29.55
C VAL A 1118 6.90 3.85 29.36
N GLU A 1119 6.34 4.97 28.90
CA GLU A 1119 4.89 5.08 28.66
C GLU A 1119 4.42 4.16 27.53
N PHE A 1120 5.18 4.05 26.44
CA PHE A 1120 4.88 3.08 25.39
C PHE A 1120 5.02 1.63 25.87
N ALA A 1121 6.00 1.32 26.73
CA ALA A 1121 6.16 0.00 27.32
C ALA A 1121 4.97 -0.43 28.19
N LYS A 1122 4.27 0.52 28.82
CA LYS A 1122 3.04 0.26 29.61
C LYS A 1122 1.83 -0.04 28.74
N VAL A 1123 1.69 0.66 27.60
CA VAL A 1123 0.47 0.63 26.78
C VAL A 1123 0.53 -0.41 25.67
N VAL A 1124 1.66 -0.56 24.99
CA VAL A 1124 1.77 -1.39 23.79
C VAL A 1124 1.92 -2.87 24.19
N PRO A 1125 1.11 -3.80 23.66
CA PRO A 1125 1.28 -5.23 23.89
C PRO A 1125 2.51 -5.78 23.15
N ASP A 1126 3.06 -6.89 23.64
CA ASP A 1126 4.11 -7.67 22.98
C ASP A 1126 5.39 -6.88 22.66
N GLY A 1127 5.75 -6.72 21.38
CA GLY A 1127 7.02 -6.17 20.90
C GLY A 1127 7.02 -4.66 20.61
N ILE A 1128 8.03 -3.97 21.15
CA ILE A 1128 8.42 -2.60 20.78
C ILE A 1128 9.80 -2.66 20.13
N VAL A 1129 10.02 -1.90 19.05
CA VAL A 1129 11.33 -1.73 18.43
C VAL A 1129 11.71 -0.26 18.46
N GLY A 1130 12.82 0.07 19.11
CA GLY A 1130 13.36 1.42 19.20
C GLY A 1130 14.58 1.57 18.31
N PHE A 1131 14.52 2.44 17.30
CA PHE A 1131 15.63 2.73 16.40
C PHE A 1131 16.35 4.02 16.79
N PHE A 1132 17.67 3.94 16.94
CA PHE A 1132 18.55 5.09 17.17
C PHE A 1132 19.33 5.46 15.90
N PRO A 1133 19.79 6.71 15.78
CA PRO A 1133 20.59 7.17 14.63
C PRO A 1133 21.99 6.53 14.57
N SER A 1134 22.61 6.19 15.70
CA SER A 1134 23.95 5.58 15.75
C SER A 1134 24.17 4.73 17.00
N TYR A 1135 25.09 3.76 16.92
CA TYR A 1135 25.49 2.92 18.06
C TYR A 1135 26.05 3.76 19.21
N LEU A 1136 26.92 4.74 18.92
CA LEU A 1136 27.49 5.62 19.94
C LEU A 1136 26.40 6.38 20.73
N TYR A 1137 25.39 6.90 20.03
CA TYR A 1137 24.32 7.65 20.68
C TYR A 1137 23.41 6.73 21.51
N MET A 1138 23.13 5.53 21.02
CA MET A 1138 22.39 4.51 21.75
C MET A 1138 23.13 4.12 23.04
N GLU A 1139 24.42 3.80 22.99
CA GLU A 1139 25.23 3.44 24.16
C GLU A 1139 25.24 4.54 25.23
N GLN A 1140 25.42 5.79 24.80
CA GLN A 1140 25.38 6.96 25.70
C GLN A 1140 24.01 7.10 26.38
N ILE A 1141 22.92 7.04 25.60
CA ILE A 1141 21.56 7.16 26.15
C ILE A 1141 21.24 6.00 27.08
N VAL A 1142 21.56 4.77 26.70
CA VAL A 1142 21.27 3.58 27.51
C VAL A 1142 22.04 3.66 28.84
N SER A 1143 23.29 4.11 28.83
CA SER A 1143 24.06 4.36 30.07
C SER A 1143 23.37 5.42 30.94
N MET A 1144 22.98 6.55 30.36
CA MET A 1144 22.30 7.63 31.10
C MET A 1144 20.94 7.20 31.64
N TRP A 1145 20.16 6.40 30.88
CA TRP A 1145 18.89 5.85 31.34
C TRP A 1145 19.03 4.83 32.46
N ASN A 1146 20.14 4.09 32.48
CA ASN A 1146 20.45 3.20 33.60
C ASN A 1146 20.70 4.01 34.88
N ASP A 1147 21.53 5.06 34.79
CA ASP A 1147 21.87 5.93 35.92
C ASP A 1147 20.64 6.69 36.45
N MET A 1148 19.72 7.08 35.57
CA MET A 1148 18.44 7.71 35.94
C MET A 1148 17.38 6.72 36.45
N GLY A 1149 17.62 5.41 36.39
CA GLY A 1149 16.67 4.37 36.80
C GLY A 1149 15.50 4.13 35.83
N MET A 1150 15.54 4.71 34.63
CA MET A 1150 14.47 4.63 33.63
C MET A 1150 14.38 3.24 32.99
N LEU A 1151 15.52 2.59 32.75
CA LEU A 1151 15.54 1.21 32.23
C LEU A 1151 14.92 0.22 33.21
N THR A 1152 15.13 0.41 34.51
CA THR A 1152 14.52 -0.42 35.56
C THR A 1152 12.99 -0.28 35.54
N GLU A 1153 12.49 0.94 35.29
CA GLU A 1153 11.05 1.19 35.15
C GLU A 1153 10.47 0.48 33.92
N ALA A 1154 11.15 0.58 32.76
CA ALA A 1154 10.75 -0.13 31.54
C ALA A 1154 10.82 -1.67 31.70
N TRP A 1155 11.83 -2.17 32.42
CA TRP A 1155 12.05 -3.60 32.63
C TRP A 1155 10.95 -4.28 33.46
N LYS A 1156 10.26 -3.53 34.33
CA LYS A 1156 9.08 -4.03 35.05
C LYS A 1156 7.96 -4.46 34.09
N HIS A 1157 7.89 -3.84 32.92
CA HIS A 1157 6.83 -4.09 31.94
C HIS A 1157 7.27 -5.03 30.82
N LYS A 1158 8.48 -4.86 30.26
CA LYS A 1158 8.98 -5.64 29.12
C LYS A 1158 10.47 -5.97 29.25
N LEU A 1159 10.91 -7.09 28.65
CA LEU A 1159 12.34 -7.41 28.59
C LEU A 1159 13.06 -6.51 27.59
N ILE A 1160 14.28 -6.07 27.90
CA ILE A 1160 15.04 -5.16 27.05
C ILE A 1160 16.18 -5.94 26.39
N PHE A 1161 16.28 -5.85 25.08
CA PHE A 1161 17.36 -6.40 24.27
C PHE A 1161 18.01 -5.25 23.48
N VAL A 1162 19.33 -5.26 23.37
CA VAL A 1162 20.09 -4.21 22.70
C VAL A 1162 20.87 -4.85 21.56
N GLU A 1163 20.81 -4.23 20.39
CA GLU A 1163 21.62 -4.59 19.24
C GLU A 1163 23.09 -4.23 19.48
N THR A 1164 24.01 -5.13 19.12
CA THR A 1164 25.44 -4.84 19.15
C THR A 1164 26.04 -4.93 17.75
N PRO A 1165 27.20 -4.31 17.49
CA PRO A 1165 27.87 -4.46 16.21
C PRO A 1165 28.22 -5.92 15.86
N ASP A 1166 28.33 -6.81 16.85
CA ASP A 1166 28.60 -8.22 16.63
C ASP A 1166 27.35 -8.97 16.10
N ALA A 1167 27.55 -9.74 15.03
CA ALA A 1167 26.46 -10.48 14.38
C ALA A 1167 25.97 -11.66 15.23
N ALA A 1168 26.88 -12.34 15.95
CA ALA A 1168 26.51 -13.52 16.72
C ALA A 1168 25.65 -13.13 17.94
N GLU A 1169 26.05 -12.08 18.66
CA GLU A 1169 25.30 -11.54 19.78
C GLU A 1169 23.95 -10.96 19.34
N THR A 1170 23.92 -10.18 18.25
CA THR A 1170 22.66 -9.64 17.71
C THR A 1170 21.69 -10.75 17.29
N SER A 1171 22.18 -11.84 16.69
CA SER A 1171 21.33 -12.98 16.33
C SER A 1171 20.72 -13.64 17.56
N LEU A 1172 21.51 -13.81 18.64
CA LEU A 1172 21.03 -14.35 19.90
C LEU A 1172 20.02 -13.40 20.59
N ALA A 1173 20.29 -12.09 20.55
CA ALA A 1173 19.39 -11.07 21.08
C ALA A 1173 18.04 -11.08 20.35
N LEU A 1174 18.05 -11.18 19.02
CA LEU A 1174 16.84 -11.26 18.20
C LEU A 1174 16.06 -12.56 18.45
N GLU A 1175 16.74 -13.70 18.58
CA GLU A 1175 16.07 -14.97 18.89
C GLU A 1175 15.39 -14.91 20.26
N ASN A 1176 16.08 -14.36 21.27
CA ASN A 1176 15.52 -14.17 22.61
C ASN A 1176 14.40 -13.13 22.63
N TYR A 1177 14.48 -12.08 21.81
CA TYR A 1177 13.42 -11.10 21.61
C TYR A 1177 12.14 -11.75 21.07
N ARG A 1178 12.24 -12.58 20.02
CA ARG A 1178 11.10 -13.32 19.46
C ARG A 1178 10.49 -14.26 20.50
N LYS A 1179 11.33 -15.06 21.19
CA LYS A 1179 10.88 -15.93 22.29
C LYS A 1179 10.17 -15.16 23.40
N ALA A 1180 10.62 -13.97 23.76
CA ALA A 1180 10.00 -13.16 24.80
C ALA A 1180 8.61 -12.63 24.38
N CYS A 1181 8.45 -12.27 23.11
CA CYS A 1181 7.16 -11.87 22.54
C CYS A 1181 6.19 -13.06 22.48
N ASP A 1182 6.64 -14.22 22.04
CA ASP A 1182 5.79 -15.42 21.90
C ASP A 1182 5.34 -15.99 23.26
N ASN A 1183 6.16 -15.85 24.28
CA ASN A 1183 5.83 -16.27 25.65
C ASN A 1183 4.93 -15.26 26.40
N GLY A 1184 4.47 -14.18 25.75
CA GLY A 1184 3.53 -13.21 26.32
C GLY A 1184 4.11 -12.25 27.37
N ARG A 1185 5.44 -12.24 27.56
CA ARG A 1185 6.11 -11.28 28.45
C ARG A 1185 6.32 -9.92 27.78
N GLY A 1186 6.42 -9.92 26.45
CA GLY A 1186 6.72 -8.74 25.66
C GLY A 1186 8.18 -8.30 25.78
N ALA A 1187 8.68 -7.61 24.76
CA ALA A 1187 10.07 -7.21 24.69
C ALA A 1187 10.25 -5.86 23.97
N ILE A 1188 11.35 -5.19 24.30
CA ILE A 1188 11.83 -3.95 23.70
C ILE A 1188 13.16 -4.28 23.04
N LEU A 1189 13.26 -4.05 21.73
CA LEU A 1189 14.52 -4.16 20.99
C LEU A 1189 15.04 -2.76 20.69
N LEU A 1190 16.14 -2.37 21.35
CA LEU A 1190 16.86 -1.14 21.04
C LEU A 1190 17.89 -1.45 19.96
N SER A 1191 17.76 -0.80 18.81
CA SER A 1191 18.50 -1.08 17.58
C SER A 1191 18.91 0.23 16.90
N VAL A 1192 19.73 0.13 15.86
CA VAL A 1192 20.18 1.28 15.08
C VAL A 1192 19.50 1.28 13.71
N ALA A 1193 19.04 2.43 13.24
CA ALA A 1193 18.32 2.56 11.97
C ALA A 1193 19.17 2.18 10.73
N ARG A 1194 20.50 2.22 10.86
CA ARG A 1194 21.49 1.74 9.89
C ARG A 1194 22.21 0.46 10.36
N GLY A 1195 21.66 -0.18 11.38
CA GLY A 1195 22.18 -1.40 11.94
C GLY A 1195 21.84 -2.60 11.07
N LYS A 1196 22.25 -3.80 11.50
CA LYS A 1196 21.95 -5.03 10.76
C LYS A 1196 20.48 -5.41 10.87
N VAL A 1197 19.85 -5.01 11.98
CA VAL A 1197 18.45 -5.32 12.28
C VAL A 1197 17.48 -4.59 11.36
N SER A 1198 17.80 -3.36 10.93
CA SER A 1198 16.92 -2.55 10.09
C SER A 1198 16.95 -2.92 8.60
N GLU A 1199 18.00 -3.60 8.12
CA GLU A 1199 18.21 -3.81 6.68
C GLU A 1199 17.67 -5.14 6.13
N GLY A 1200 17.37 -6.14 6.97
CA GLY A 1200 17.03 -7.49 6.46
C GLY A 1200 16.20 -8.38 7.38
N ILE A 1201 15.64 -7.82 8.45
CA ILE A 1201 14.79 -8.57 9.38
C ILE A 1201 13.39 -7.95 9.37
N ASP A 1202 12.42 -8.78 8.98
CA ASP A 1202 11.01 -8.42 9.07
C ASP A 1202 10.49 -8.66 10.51
N PHE A 1203 9.72 -7.69 11.00
CA PHE A 1203 9.03 -7.77 12.28
C PHE A 1203 7.56 -8.11 12.05
N ASP A 1204 7.28 -9.40 11.95
CA ASP A 1204 5.93 -9.88 11.68
C ASP A 1204 4.99 -9.67 12.88
N HIS A 1205 3.76 -9.25 12.60
CA HIS A 1205 2.62 -9.18 13.53
C HIS A 1205 2.92 -8.61 14.94
N ASN A 1206 3.16 -9.49 15.92
CA ASN A 1206 3.37 -9.16 17.34
C ASN A 1206 4.82 -8.77 17.66
N TYR A 1207 5.77 -9.06 16.78
CA TYR A 1207 7.18 -8.72 16.96
C TYR A 1207 7.50 -7.23 16.77
N GLY A 1208 6.56 -6.40 16.32
CA GLY A 1208 6.82 -4.98 16.04
C GLY A 1208 5.57 -4.13 16.12
N ARG A 1209 4.78 -4.23 17.21
CA ARG A 1209 3.50 -3.51 17.36
C ARG A 1209 3.67 -2.00 17.43
N ALA A 1210 4.76 -1.53 18.02
CA ALA A 1210 5.16 -0.13 17.97
C ALA A 1210 6.62 0.00 17.59
N VAL A 1211 6.89 0.80 16.56
CA VAL A 1211 8.24 1.18 16.15
C VAL A 1211 8.47 2.62 16.56
N ILE A 1212 9.45 2.85 17.43
CA ILE A 1212 9.82 4.18 17.92
C ILE A 1212 11.13 4.57 17.25
N MET A 1213 11.10 5.66 16.47
CA MET A 1213 12.31 6.24 15.89
C MET A 1213 12.81 7.36 16.78
N PHE A 1214 13.92 7.14 17.48
CA PHE A 1214 14.56 8.12 18.38
C PHE A 1214 15.37 9.13 17.58
N GLY A 1215 14.69 10.15 17.05
CA GLY A 1215 15.30 11.20 16.24
C GLY A 1215 15.29 10.89 14.75
N ILE A 1216 16.16 11.54 13.98
CA ILE A 1216 16.25 11.34 12.52
C ILE A 1216 17.62 10.70 12.20
N PRO A 1217 17.66 9.58 11.43
CA PRO A 1217 18.89 8.84 11.13
C PRO A 1217 19.76 9.51 10.04
N TYR A 1218 20.21 10.72 10.32
CA TYR A 1218 21.16 11.45 9.47
C TYR A 1218 22.51 10.73 9.38
N GLN A 1219 23.12 10.79 8.19
CA GLN A 1219 24.53 10.45 8.02
C GLN A 1219 25.40 11.40 8.83
N TYR A 1220 26.62 10.97 9.16
CA TYR A 1220 27.61 11.85 9.76
C TYR A 1220 27.97 12.96 8.77
N THR A 1221 27.42 14.16 8.99
CA THR A 1221 27.53 15.32 8.07
C THR A 1221 28.95 15.87 7.96
N GLU A 1222 29.78 15.64 8.97
CA GLU A 1222 31.19 16.04 8.94
C GLU A 1222 32.08 15.07 8.16
N SER A 1223 31.54 13.92 7.72
CA SER A 1223 32.27 12.99 6.85
C SER A 1223 32.69 13.70 5.56
N ARG A 1224 33.97 13.61 5.22
CA ARG A 1224 34.53 14.23 4.02
C ARG A 1224 34.08 13.53 2.75
N ILE A 1225 33.85 12.21 2.82
CA ILE A 1225 33.24 11.42 1.75
C ILE A 1225 31.86 11.98 1.40
N LEU A 1226 31.03 12.24 2.41
CA LEU A 1226 29.70 12.81 2.19
C LEU A 1226 29.76 14.24 1.63
N LYS A 1227 30.66 15.09 2.15
CA LYS A 1227 30.86 16.45 1.61
C LYS A 1227 31.29 16.43 0.15
N ALA A 1228 32.26 15.60 -0.20
CA ALA A 1228 32.70 15.43 -1.57
C ALA A 1228 31.58 14.94 -2.50
N ARG A 1229 30.74 14.03 -2.02
CA ARG A 1229 29.57 13.55 -2.77
C ARG A 1229 28.52 14.63 -2.93
N LEU A 1230 28.26 15.44 -1.90
CA LEU A 1230 27.33 16.58 -1.96
C LEU A 1230 27.83 17.72 -2.86
N GLU A 1231 29.14 17.89 -3.01
CA GLU A 1231 29.71 18.85 -3.98
C GLU A 1231 29.61 18.32 -5.42
N TYR A 1232 29.54 17.00 -5.59
CA TYR A 1232 29.41 16.36 -6.90
C TYR A 1232 27.96 16.32 -7.40
N LEU A 1233 27.01 16.00 -6.51
CA LEU A 1233 25.56 16.00 -6.77
C LEU A 1233 25.01 17.43 -6.88
#